data_AF-A0A970BE16-F1
#
_entry.id   AF-A0A970BE16-F1
#
_cell.length_a   1.000
_cell.length_b   1.000
_cell.length_c   1.000
_cell.angle_alpha   90.00
_cell.angle_beta   90.00
_cell.angle_gamma   90.00
#
_symmetry.space_group_name_H-M   'P 1'
#
loop_
_entity.id
_entity.type
_entity.pdbx_description
1 polymer ?
#
loop_
_entity_poly.entity_id
_entity_poly.type
_entity_poly.pdbx_seq_one_letter_code
_entity_poly.pdbx_strand_id
1 'polypeptide(L)'
;MKNIISTNSNEKHKCFLKFIGIGRFLYRISFCLFFTLLPNLLFSQINITATVKDLQNSEVLPYCNVSIVGTNKGTITNADGVFSIVVKSKNDILEFSFIGYKKIRLTAKSILKHQIVKLEKQSINLQEVTIAGSDDFLYSMLINCRRKLNRNNKRTVSKAYFGLESETSGKPAEFLECYFNSELQGQKIIDLILKNGRLAHNILDHSISQNIETSKAIILFNITNDNSFYPIIPTQLTKTQMMKKFHLFLIPADSSMFRIGFLPKTKDGSHFSGEYWIDKKTMLLRKISLNIEDAKVYPFATIVDDKMDSINLGITITYKITNKTMCPELITFDYSYRIQRRTGGALYWGPLKNNGTAYDDMTVMEQIAEFKSYNVKSVLYFYDFKKLFIAPFFEYDTDISDYAKLTLIPYNPKFWEYNKAILLNKEQKRKINFITDEDYKFISKEDQYGKDFMLDERVFIFQDTVKYSGLYTFWHHNKRVFIDKSMHNNKTADKHELIDLPISSLIKFKVQILLDIVEAEDSLICSSYTVFEDLNSYYKKPIDPNSNVLLNIFFDICEIEREKMQSILDSTCLTLKQIKNLYEKTNNEILLITTNFLNDVSYGKNTEKINTWNNYIYEKLEINNLELFAGYYNKRKIYTDSIIKSGEVPPFNVFE
;
A
#
# COMPACT_ATOMS: atom_id res chain seq x y z
N MET A 1 -91.24 44.23 1.25
CA MET A 1 -90.12 43.54 0.59
C MET A 1 -89.00 43.32 1.60
N LYS A 2 -89.21 42.35 2.50
CA LYS A 2 -88.23 41.87 3.48
C LYS A 2 -87.50 40.67 2.89
N ASN A 3 -86.24 40.53 3.27
CA ASN A 3 -85.39 39.35 3.14
C ASN A 3 -84.93 39.02 1.73
N ILE A 4 -83.69 39.38 1.40
CA ILE A 4 -82.61 38.55 0.83
C ILE A 4 -81.34 39.40 1.02
N ILE A 5 -80.16 38.77 1.09
CA ILE A 5 -78.83 39.39 1.33
C ILE A 5 -78.43 39.51 2.81
N SER A 6 -78.32 38.37 3.52
CA SER A 6 -77.45 38.30 4.70
C SER A 6 -76.86 36.91 4.96
N THR A 7 -76.27 36.25 3.96
CA THR A 7 -75.66 34.92 4.21
C THR A 7 -74.40 34.59 3.38
N ASN A 8 -73.89 35.46 2.52
CA ASN A 8 -72.92 35.02 1.50
C ASN A 8 -71.42 35.27 1.81
N SER A 9 -71.05 36.05 2.83
CA SER A 9 -69.64 36.36 3.12
C SER A 9 -68.98 35.37 4.09
N ASN A 10 -69.68 34.97 5.16
CA ASN A 10 -69.16 34.05 6.17
C ASN A 10 -69.00 32.61 5.67
N GLU A 11 -69.88 32.14 4.77
CA GLU A 11 -69.72 30.83 4.14
C GLU A 11 -68.56 30.81 3.15
N LYS A 12 -68.38 31.86 2.34
CA LYS A 12 -67.24 31.97 1.42
C LYS A 12 -65.90 31.99 2.17
N HIS A 13 -65.81 32.67 3.31
CA HIS A 13 -64.59 32.70 4.12
C HIS A 13 -64.29 31.35 4.79
N LYS A 14 -65.32 30.65 5.29
CA LYS A 14 -65.18 29.26 5.80
C LYS A 14 -64.79 28.27 4.70
N CYS A 15 -65.34 28.41 3.49
CA CYS A 15 -64.96 27.61 2.32
C CYS A 15 -63.51 27.87 1.90
N PHE A 16 -63.07 29.13 1.89
CA PHE A 16 -61.70 29.52 1.53
C PHE A 16 -60.67 28.97 2.53
N LEU A 17 -60.95 29.04 3.84
CA LEU A 17 -60.11 28.45 4.88
C LEU A 17 -60.07 26.91 4.83
N LYS A 18 -61.21 26.25 4.51
CA LYS A 18 -61.23 24.80 4.23
C LYS A 18 -60.39 24.45 3.01
N PHE A 19 -60.44 25.24 1.94
CA PHE A 19 -59.66 25.03 0.71
C PHE A 19 -58.15 25.13 0.98
N ILE A 20 -57.71 26.12 1.77
CA ILE A 20 -56.31 26.27 2.18
C ILE A 20 -55.86 25.12 3.10
N GLY A 21 -56.74 24.67 4.00
CA GLY A 21 -56.48 23.52 4.89
C GLY A 21 -56.33 22.21 4.13
N ILE A 22 -57.20 21.95 3.15
CA ILE A 22 -57.12 20.78 2.27
C ILE A 22 -55.86 20.84 1.41
N GLY A 23 -55.49 22.01 0.87
CA GLY A 23 -54.24 22.19 0.13
C GLY A 23 -53.00 21.89 0.98
N ARG A 24 -52.95 22.36 2.23
CA ARG A 24 -51.87 22.05 3.18
C ARG A 24 -51.83 20.57 3.58
N PHE A 25 -52.99 19.92 3.71
CA PHE A 25 -53.10 18.50 4.01
C PHE A 25 -52.64 17.63 2.82
N LEU A 26 -53.06 17.97 1.60
CA LEU A 26 -52.61 17.32 0.36
C LEU A 26 -51.12 17.53 0.11
N TYR A 27 -50.57 18.72 0.42
CA TYR A 27 -49.14 18.99 0.32
C TYR A 27 -48.33 18.17 1.34
N ARG A 28 -48.84 18.01 2.58
CA ARG A 28 -48.21 17.13 3.59
C ARG A 28 -48.27 15.66 3.19
N ILE A 29 -49.39 15.19 2.63
CA ILE A 29 -49.52 13.83 2.10
C ILE A 29 -48.59 13.62 0.90
N SER A 30 -48.51 14.58 -0.03
CA SER A 30 -47.60 14.52 -1.17
C SER A 30 -46.13 14.55 -0.74
N PHE A 31 -45.79 15.35 0.28
CA PHE A 31 -44.44 15.43 0.85
C PHE A 31 -44.07 14.14 1.59
N CYS A 32 -44.99 13.53 2.33
CA CYS A 32 -44.80 12.21 2.96
C CYS A 32 -44.71 11.09 1.92
N LEU A 33 -45.56 11.07 0.88
CA LEU A 33 -45.48 10.11 -0.21
C LEU A 33 -44.14 10.20 -0.96
N PHE A 34 -43.67 11.43 -1.24
CA PHE A 34 -42.35 11.68 -1.84
C PHE A 34 -41.23 11.09 -0.96
N PHE A 35 -41.22 11.36 0.36
CA PHE A 35 -40.22 10.81 1.28
C PHE A 35 -40.30 9.29 1.51
N THR A 36 -41.48 8.68 1.36
CA THR A 36 -41.64 7.20 1.47
C THR A 36 -41.34 6.44 0.18
N LEU A 37 -41.40 7.09 -0.99
CA LEU A 37 -41.12 6.48 -2.29
C LEU A 37 -39.65 6.64 -2.72
N LEU A 38 -38.95 7.68 -2.24
CA LEU A 38 -37.52 7.92 -2.48
C LEU A 38 -36.56 6.78 -2.04
N PRO A 39 -36.79 6.05 -0.93
CA PRO A 39 -35.90 4.95 -0.52
C PRO A 39 -35.88 3.78 -1.50
N ASN A 40 -36.93 3.59 -2.30
CA ASN A 40 -37.01 2.50 -3.28
C ASN A 40 -36.17 2.75 -4.55
N LEU A 41 -35.58 3.94 -4.70
CA LEU A 41 -34.66 4.28 -5.78
C LEU A 41 -33.19 4.10 -5.40
N LEU A 42 -32.88 3.69 -4.17
CA LEU A 42 -31.56 3.17 -3.83
C LEU A 42 -31.39 1.84 -4.57
N PHE A 43 -30.71 1.89 -5.71
CA PHE A 43 -30.34 0.70 -6.47
C PHE A 43 -29.59 -0.26 -5.54
N SER A 44 -30.24 -1.34 -5.12
CA SER A 44 -29.56 -2.42 -4.41
C SER A 44 -28.54 -3.05 -5.36
N GLN A 45 -27.27 -2.78 -5.08
CA GLN A 45 -26.18 -3.46 -5.75
C GLN A 45 -26.19 -4.93 -5.36
N ILE A 46 -25.97 -5.80 -6.35
CA ILE A 46 -25.99 -7.24 -6.13
C ILE A 46 -24.57 -7.74 -6.17
N ASN A 47 -24.06 -8.17 -5.02
CA ASN A 47 -22.77 -8.84 -4.96
C ASN A 47 -22.93 -10.31 -5.35
N ILE A 48 -22.19 -10.75 -6.36
CA ILE A 48 -22.18 -12.14 -6.83
C ILE A 48 -20.89 -12.79 -6.35
N THR A 49 -21.02 -13.92 -5.65
CA THR A 49 -19.90 -14.78 -5.26
C THR A 49 -20.12 -16.18 -5.83
N ALA A 50 -19.11 -16.72 -6.50
CA ALA A 50 -19.15 -18.06 -7.07
C ALA A 50 -17.74 -18.64 -7.27
N THR A 51 -17.66 -19.94 -7.53
CA THR A 51 -16.42 -20.66 -7.82
C THR A 51 -16.34 -21.05 -9.28
N VAL A 52 -15.19 -20.84 -9.91
CA VAL A 52 -14.92 -21.25 -11.29
C VAL A 52 -14.11 -22.55 -11.28
N LYS A 53 -14.56 -23.53 -12.06
CA LYS A 53 -13.97 -24.87 -12.15
C LYS A 53 -13.82 -25.35 -13.60
N ASP A 54 -12.89 -26.25 -13.83
CA ASP A 54 -12.82 -27.03 -15.06
C ASP A 54 -14.04 -27.97 -15.17
N LEU A 55 -14.63 -28.05 -16.36
CA LEU A 55 -15.84 -28.84 -16.60
C LEU A 55 -15.60 -30.36 -16.48
N GLN A 56 -14.43 -30.85 -16.87
CA GLN A 56 -14.10 -32.28 -16.96
C GLN A 56 -13.61 -32.85 -15.63
N ASN A 57 -12.59 -32.24 -15.03
CA ASN A 57 -11.96 -32.78 -13.81
C ASN A 57 -12.42 -32.09 -12.52
N SER A 58 -13.24 -31.03 -12.62
CA SER A 58 -13.75 -30.24 -11.48
C SER A 58 -12.68 -29.57 -10.62
N GLU A 59 -11.45 -29.45 -11.12
CA GLU A 59 -10.40 -28.64 -10.50
C GLU A 59 -10.79 -27.16 -10.52
N VAL A 60 -10.38 -26.42 -9.50
CA VAL A 60 -10.61 -24.98 -9.43
C VAL A 60 -9.73 -24.26 -10.46
N LEU A 61 -10.25 -23.18 -11.04
CA LEU A 61 -9.50 -22.35 -11.99
C LEU A 61 -9.08 -21.05 -11.28
N PRO A 62 -7.86 -21.00 -10.72
CA PRO A 62 -7.35 -19.80 -10.08
C PRO A 62 -7.04 -18.71 -11.11
N TYR A 63 -7.25 -17.46 -10.71
CA TYR A 63 -6.97 -16.28 -11.52
C TYR A 63 -7.70 -16.24 -12.89
N CYS A 64 -8.88 -16.85 -12.96
CA CYS A 64 -9.79 -16.76 -14.09
C CYS A 64 -10.41 -15.36 -14.16
N ASN A 65 -10.38 -14.75 -15.35
CA ASN A 65 -10.97 -13.44 -15.59
C ASN A 65 -12.50 -13.50 -15.58
N VAL A 66 -13.10 -12.60 -14.81
CA VAL A 66 -14.55 -12.40 -14.73
C VAL A 66 -14.86 -10.94 -15.01
N SER A 67 -15.62 -10.65 -16.07
CA SER A 67 -15.91 -9.27 -16.49
C SER A 67 -17.39 -9.06 -16.78
N ILE A 68 -17.92 -7.86 -16.51
CA ILE A 68 -19.30 -7.52 -16.86
C ILE A 68 -19.31 -6.98 -18.29
N VAL A 69 -20.00 -7.69 -19.19
CA VAL A 69 -20.11 -7.36 -20.62
C VAL A 69 -20.68 -5.96 -20.79
N GLY A 70 -20.09 -5.18 -21.70
CA GLY A 70 -20.49 -3.79 -21.97
C GLY A 70 -19.93 -2.79 -20.96
N THR A 71 -19.21 -3.24 -19.93
CA THR A 71 -18.53 -2.39 -18.97
C THR A 71 -17.04 -2.69 -18.93
N ASN A 72 -16.27 -1.92 -18.15
CA ASN A 72 -14.87 -2.22 -17.85
C ASN A 72 -14.69 -2.76 -16.43
N LYS A 73 -15.79 -3.09 -15.74
CA LYS A 73 -15.77 -3.68 -14.42
C LYS A 73 -15.48 -5.18 -14.54
N GLY A 74 -14.54 -5.66 -13.75
CA GLY A 74 -14.14 -7.06 -13.71
C GLY A 74 -13.32 -7.35 -12.46
N THR A 75 -13.13 -8.64 -12.22
CA THR A 75 -12.32 -9.21 -11.14
C THR A 75 -11.64 -10.48 -11.68
N ILE A 76 -10.83 -11.12 -10.86
CA ILE A 76 -10.33 -12.46 -11.11
C ILE A 76 -10.69 -13.39 -9.95
N THR A 77 -10.71 -14.68 -10.22
CA THR A 77 -10.79 -15.67 -9.14
C THR A 77 -9.51 -15.69 -8.32
N ASN A 78 -9.62 -16.03 -7.04
CA ASN A 78 -8.49 -16.26 -6.15
C ASN A 78 -7.88 -17.66 -6.34
N ALA A 79 -6.94 -18.04 -5.48
CA ALA A 79 -6.28 -19.35 -5.52
C ALA A 79 -7.24 -20.56 -5.41
N ASP A 80 -8.42 -20.38 -4.78
CA ASP A 80 -9.46 -21.41 -4.65
C ASP A 80 -10.49 -21.36 -5.79
N GLY A 81 -10.25 -20.54 -6.83
CA GLY A 81 -11.19 -20.34 -7.93
C GLY A 81 -12.41 -19.50 -7.56
N VAL A 82 -12.44 -18.82 -6.41
CA VAL A 82 -13.59 -18.02 -5.94
C VAL A 82 -13.44 -16.56 -6.38
N PHE A 83 -14.51 -15.92 -6.84
CA PHE A 83 -14.55 -14.48 -7.16
C PHE A 83 -15.70 -13.75 -6.46
N SER A 84 -15.60 -12.42 -6.35
CA SER A 84 -16.71 -11.54 -5.99
C SER A 84 -16.82 -10.41 -7.01
N ILE A 85 -18.01 -10.14 -7.51
CA ILE A 85 -18.22 -8.99 -8.39
C ILE A 85 -19.58 -8.36 -8.14
N VAL A 86 -19.59 -7.03 -8.11
CA VAL A 86 -20.80 -6.26 -7.88
C VAL A 86 -21.43 -5.87 -9.21
N VAL A 87 -22.69 -6.25 -9.39
CA VAL A 87 -23.49 -5.95 -10.59
C VAL A 87 -24.64 -4.99 -10.25
N LYS A 88 -25.10 -4.24 -11.26
CA LYS A 88 -26.22 -3.30 -11.10
C LYS A 88 -27.56 -4.01 -11.25
N SER A 89 -27.60 -5.08 -12.04
CA SER A 89 -28.83 -5.82 -12.33
C SER A 89 -28.60 -7.33 -12.37
N LYS A 90 -29.62 -8.10 -11.97
CA LYS A 90 -29.63 -9.57 -12.12
C LYS A 90 -29.57 -10.01 -13.60
N ASN A 91 -29.84 -9.11 -14.53
CA ASN A 91 -29.78 -9.38 -15.97
C ASN A 91 -28.42 -9.02 -16.58
N ASP A 92 -27.49 -8.44 -15.81
CA ASP A 92 -26.14 -8.16 -16.28
C ASP A 92 -25.47 -9.48 -16.71
N ILE A 93 -24.70 -9.43 -17.80
CA ILE A 93 -24.01 -10.58 -18.38
C ILE A 93 -22.55 -10.55 -17.95
N LEU A 94 -22.07 -11.65 -17.37
CA LEU A 94 -20.67 -11.84 -17.01
C LEU A 94 -20.00 -12.74 -18.05
N GLU A 95 -18.85 -12.30 -18.58
CA GLU A 95 -17.95 -13.09 -19.42
C GLU A 95 -16.83 -13.67 -18.57
N PHE A 96 -16.66 -14.98 -18.65
CA PHE A 96 -15.57 -15.73 -18.03
C PHE A 96 -14.55 -16.09 -19.09
N SER A 97 -13.27 -15.86 -18.80
CA SER A 97 -12.19 -16.22 -19.71
C SER A 97 -10.96 -16.72 -18.94
N PHE A 98 -10.35 -17.76 -19.47
CA PHE A 98 -9.12 -18.33 -18.92
C PHE A 98 -8.29 -18.90 -20.07
N ILE A 99 -6.98 -18.70 -20.04
CA ILE A 99 -6.10 -19.10 -21.15
C ILE A 99 -6.18 -20.62 -21.33
N GLY A 100 -6.47 -21.07 -22.56
CA GLY A 100 -6.67 -22.48 -22.88
C GLY A 100 -8.10 -23.01 -22.66
N TYR A 101 -9.06 -22.14 -22.34
CA TYR A 101 -10.47 -22.51 -22.12
C TYR A 101 -11.39 -21.69 -23.02
N LYS A 102 -12.54 -22.28 -23.37
CA LYS A 102 -13.58 -21.57 -24.11
C LYS A 102 -14.20 -20.49 -23.22
N LYS A 103 -14.31 -19.27 -23.77
CA LYS A 103 -15.04 -18.19 -23.11
C LYS A 103 -16.51 -18.53 -22.99
N ILE A 104 -17.12 -18.23 -21.84
CA ILE A 104 -18.55 -18.38 -21.64
C ILE A 104 -19.17 -17.10 -21.10
N ARG A 105 -20.45 -16.88 -21.40
CA ARG A 105 -21.21 -15.73 -20.92
C ARG A 105 -22.43 -16.23 -20.15
N LEU A 106 -22.59 -15.77 -18.91
CA LEU A 106 -23.68 -16.15 -18.04
C LEU A 106 -24.35 -14.91 -17.44
N THR A 107 -25.66 -14.95 -17.24
CA THR A 107 -26.35 -13.85 -16.55
C THR A 107 -26.07 -13.92 -15.05
N ALA A 108 -26.04 -12.75 -14.39
CA ALA A 108 -25.92 -12.63 -12.95
C ALA A 108 -26.93 -13.51 -12.20
N LYS A 109 -28.19 -13.54 -12.67
CA LYS A 109 -29.25 -14.41 -12.15
C LYS A 109 -28.88 -15.89 -12.19
N SER A 110 -28.28 -16.37 -13.28
CA SER A 110 -27.89 -17.78 -13.42
C SER A 110 -26.82 -18.19 -12.41
N ILE A 111 -25.86 -17.29 -12.18
CA ILE A 111 -24.73 -17.51 -11.26
C ILE A 111 -25.23 -17.52 -9.82
N LEU A 112 -26.10 -16.58 -9.44
CA LEU A 112 -26.70 -16.55 -8.09
C LEU A 112 -27.44 -17.85 -7.75
N LYS A 113 -28.00 -18.54 -8.75
CA LYS A 113 -28.72 -19.80 -8.54
C LYS A 113 -27.78 -21.00 -8.36
N HIS A 114 -26.64 -21.05 -9.06
CA HIS A 114 -25.82 -22.27 -9.14
C HIS A 114 -24.45 -22.14 -8.45
N GLN A 115 -23.97 -20.93 -8.15
CA GLN A 115 -22.71 -20.59 -7.45
C GLN A 115 -21.42 -21.28 -7.93
N ILE A 116 -21.51 -22.10 -8.98
CA ILE A 116 -20.41 -22.81 -9.63
C ILE A 116 -20.50 -22.53 -11.12
N VAL A 117 -19.40 -22.08 -11.68
CA VAL A 117 -19.23 -21.79 -13.11
C VAL A 117 -18.23 -22.78 -13.66
N LYS A 118 -18.61 -23.54 -14.69
CA LYS A 118 -17.74 -24.57 -15.29
C LYS A 118 -17.24 -24.11 -16.66
N LEU A 119 -15.93 -24.11 -16.88
CA LEU A 119 -15.31 -23.79 -18.17
C LEU A 119 -14.83 -25.07 -18.84
N GLU A 120 -15.10 -25.18 -20.14
CA GLU A 120 -14.60 -26.27 -20.97
C GLU A 120 -13.22 -25.91 -21.53
N LYS A 121 -12.27 -26.84 -21.43
CA LYS A 121 -10.96 -26.71 -22.10
C LYS A 121 -11.17 -26.52 -23.61
N GLN A 122 -10.39 -25.61 -24.19
CA GLN A 122 -10.38 -25.44 -25.63
C GLN A 122 -9.66 -26.64 -26.25
N SER A 123 -10.33 -27.29 -27.21
CA SER A 123 -9.85 -28.54 -27.82
C SER A 123 -8.45 -28.34 -28.43
N ILE A 124 -7.50 -29.18 -28.02
CA ILE A 124 -6.18 -29.29 -28.63
C ILE A 124 -6.34 -30.19 -29.86
N ASN A 125 -6.41 -29.60 -31.06
CA ASN A 125 -6.17 -30.38 -32.26
C ASN A 125 -4.68 -30.67 -32.31
N LEU A 126 -4.30 -31.90 -31.94
CA LEU A 126 -2.97 -32.44 -32.14
C LEU A 126 -2.75 -32.58 -33.65
N GLN A 127 -2.33 -31.50 -34.31
CA GLN A 127 -1.68 -31.65 -35.61
C GLN A 127 -0.35 -32.35 -35.34
N GLU A 128 -0.11 -33.45 -36.06
CA GLU A 128 1.12 -34.22 -36.02
C GLU A 128 2.31 -33.26 -36.02
N VAL A 129 3.19 -33.43 -35.03
CA VAL A 129 4.42 -32.65 -34.92
C VAL A 129 5.27 -33.05 -36.12
N THR A 130 5.16 -32.29 -37.21
CA THR A 130 6.22 -32.27 -38.19
C THR A 130 7.38 -31.58 -37.48
N ILE A 131 8.38 -32.38 -37.10
CA ILE A 131 9.71 -31.86 -36.75
C ILE A 131 10.19 -31.15 -38.02
N ALA A 132 9.81 -29.89 -38.20
CA ALA A 132 10.30 -29.08 -39.29
C ALA A 132 11.82 -29.03 -39.08
N GLY A 133 12.56 -29.52 -40.07
CA GLY A 133 13.98 -29.91 -40.00
C GLY A 133 15.01 -28.79 -39.70
N SER A 134 14.66 -27.79 -38.91
CA SER A 134 15.64 -26.96 -38.21
C SER A 134 15.01 -26.31 -36.98
N ASP A 135 15.65 -26.48 -35.82
CA ASP A 135 15.33 -25.72 -34.59
C ASP A 135 15.32 -24.19 -34.84
N ASP A 136 15.99 -23.75 -35.91
CA ASP A 136 16.10 -22.39 -36.44
C ASP A 136 14.77 -21.61 -36.52
N PHE A 137 13.66 -22.29 -36.86
CA PHE A 137 12.34 -21.66 -36.95
C PHE A 137 11.85 -21.13 -35.60
N LEU A 138 12.04 -21.89 -34.52
CA LEU A 138 11.60 -21.50 -33.17
C LEU A 138 12.39 -20.30 -32.65
N TYR A 139 13.72 -20.29 -32.88
CA TYR A 139 14.55 -19.14 -32.55
C TYR A 139 14.10 -17.89 -33.32
N SER A 140 13.82 -18.04 -34.62
CA SER A 140 13.33 -16.95 -35.47
C SER A 140 11.96 -16.42 -35.01
N MET A 141 11.08 -17.30 -34.54
CA MET A 141 9.79 -16.92 -33.96
C MET A 141 9.96 -16.08 -32.70
N LEU A 142 10.83 -16.47 -31.77
CA LEU A 142 11.12 -15.69 -30.56
C LEU A 142 11.77 -14.34 -30.88
N ILE A 143 12.62 -14.25 -31.92
CA ILE A 143 13.16 -12.96 -32.39
C ILE A 143 12.04 -12.05 -32.91
N ASN A 144 11.07 -12.58 -33.66
CA ASN A 144 9.91 -11.81 -34.12
C ASN A 144 9.02 -11.37 -32.96
N CYS A 145 8.82 -12.24 -31.96
CA CYS A 145 8.15 -11.89 -30.72
C CYS A 145 8.86 -10.74 -30.01
N ARG A 146 10.19 -10.83 -29.80
CA ARG A 146 11.03 -9.75 -29.23
C ARG A 146 10.86 -8.43 -29.99
N ARG A 147 10.86 -8.44 -31.33
CA ARG A 147 10.65 -7.23 -32.14
C ARG A 147 9.28 -6.59 -31.88
N LYS A 148 8.21 -7.39 -31.74
CA LYS A 148 6.87 -6.89 -31.41
C LYS A 148 6.80 -6.33 -29.99
N LEU A 149 7.44 -6.99 -29.03
CA LEU A 149 7.58 -6.49 -27.66
C LEU A 149 8.32 -5.14 -27.63
N ASN A 150 9.42 -5.00 -28.38
CA ASN A 150 10.17 -3.74 -28.43
C ASN A 150 9.38 -2.59 -29.11
N ARG A 151 8.53 -2.91 -30.08
CA ARG A 151 7.64 -1.91 -30.73
C ARG A 151 6.45 -1.52 -29.85
N ASN A 152 6.13 -2.33 -28.83
CA ASN A 152 5.03 -2.07 -27.91
C ASN A 152 5.46 -1.06 -26.84
N ASN A 153 5.35 0.23 -27.16
CA ASN A 153 5.90 1.31 -26.35
C ASN A 153 4.85 2.36 -25.92
N LYS A 154 3.56 2.09 -26.16
CA LYS A 154 2.49 3.02 -25.80
C LYS A 154 2.33 3.07 -24.29
N ARG A 155 2.30 4.29 -23.74
CA ARG A 155 1.99 4.50 -22.32
C ARG A 155 0.52 4.27 -22.03
N THR A 156 0.25 3.64 -20.89
CA THR A 156 -1.10 3.47 -20.35
C THR A 156 -1.03 3.44 -18.83
N VAL A 157 -2.20 3.47 -18.20
CA VAL A 157 -2.33 3.45 -16.75
C VAL A 157 -3.42 2.44 -16.37
N SER A 158 -3.33 1.90 -15.17
CA SER A 158 -4.34 1.02 -14.60
C SER A 158 -4.32 1.07 -13.08
N LYS A 159 -5.37 0.57 -12.44
CA LYS A 159 -5.25 0.14 -11.05
C LYS A 159 -4.47 -1.17 -11.01
N ALA A 160 -3.77 -1.40 -9.91
CA ALA A 160 -3.17 -2.69 -9.63
C ALA A 160 -3.47 -3.12 -8.19
N TYR A 161 -3.61 -4.43 -8.00
CA TYR A 161 -3.68 -5.09 -6.71
C TYR A 161 -2.42 -5.94 -6.56
N PHE A 162 -1.74 -5.84 -5.43
CA PHE A 162 -0.62 -6.68 -5.06
C PHE A 162 -0.97 -7.46 -3.79
N GLY A 163 -0.79 -8.76 -3.81
CA GLY A 163 -0.90 -9.63 -2.65
C GLY A 163 0.38 -10.43 -2.47
N LEU A 164 0.85 -10.58 -1.25
CA LEU A 164 2.02 -11.39 -0.91
C LEU A 164 1.75 -12.17 0.38
N GLU A 165 2.16 -13.43 0.41
CA GLU A 165 2.19 -14.25 1.61
C GLU A 165 3.53 -14.96 1.72
N SER A 166 4.04 -15.09 2.94
CA SER A 166 5.24 -15.86 3.21
C SER A 166 5.07 -16.83 4.37
N GLU A 167 5.84 -17.89 4.32
CA GLU A 167 5.89 -18.97 5.29
C GLU A 167 7.34 -19.27 5.65
N THR A 168 7.58 -19.48 6.94
CA THR A 168 8.85 -20.00 7.48
C THR A 168 8.55 -21.16 8.41
N SER A 169 9.28 -22.26 8.27
CA SER A 169 9.16 -23.44 9.15
C SER A 169 7.72 -23.96 9.32
N GLY A 170 6.90 -23.93 8.25
CA GLY A 170 5.50 -24.35 8.29
C GLY A 170 4.53 -23.35 8.94
N LYS A 171 5.01 -22.18 9.36
CA LYS A 171 4.22 -21.13 10.01
C LYS A 171 4.11 -19.88 9.12
N PRO A 172 2.95 -19.19 9.11
CA PRO A 172 2.83 -17.90 8.43
C PRO A 172 3.81 -16.87 9.00
N ALA A 173 4.55 -16.21 8.12
CA ALA A 173 5.53 -15.19 8.46
C ALA A 173 5.04 -13.79 8.09
N GLU A 174 4.48 -13.62 6.88
CA GLU A 174 4.03 -12.33 6.38
C GLU A 174 2.77 -12.48 5.54
N PHE A 175 1.92 -11.46 5.60
CA PHE A 175 0.82 -11.28 4.69
C PHE A 175 0.68 -9.80 4.35
N LEU A 176 0.62 -9.49 3.06
CA LEU A 176 0.58 -8.13 2.54
C LEU A 176 -0.50 -7.99 1.45
N GLU A 177 -1.26 -6.91 1.51
CA GLU A 177 -2.11 -6.46 0.42
C GLU A 177 -1.93 -4.97 0.13
N CYS A 178 -1.73 -4.62 -1.12
CA CYS A 178 -1.59 -3.24 -1.57
C CYS A 178 -2.44 -2.97 -2.80
N TYR A 179 -2.90 -1.72 -2.90
CA TYR A 179 -3.51 -1.18 -4.09
C TYR A 179 -2.64 -0.06 -4.64
N PHE A 180 -2.42 -0.06 -5.94
CA PHE A 180 -1.59 0.91 -6.65
C PHE A 180 -2.35 1.53 -7.82
N ASN A 181 -1.93 2.73 -8.21
CA ASN A 181 -2.03 3.20 -9.58
C ASN A 181 -0.74 2.81 -10.31
N SER A 182 -0.84 2.05 -11.40
CA SER A 182 0.30 1.61 -12.18
C SER A 182 0.49 2.46 -13.43
N GLU A 183 1.72 2.86 -13.70
CA GLU A 183 2.15 3.39 -15.00
C GLU A 183 2.80 2.29 -15.83
N LEU A 184 2.33 2.10 -17.05
CA LEU A 184 2.76 1.03 -17.94
C LEU A 184 3.26 1.60 -19.26
N GLN A 185 4.26 0.95 -19.84
CA GLN A 185 4.71 1.19 -21.20
C GLN A 185 4.75 -0.13 -21.97
N GLY A 186 3.66 -0.42 -22.67
CA GLY A 186 3.44 -1.73 -23.27
C GLY A 186 3.51 -2.85 -22.22
N GLN A 187 4.49 -3.73 -22.35
CA GLN A 187 4.72 -4.85 -21.42
C GLN A 187 5.44 -4.45 -20.13
N LYS A 188 6.03 -3.25 -20.07
CA LYS A 188 6.86 -2.81 -18.96
C LYS A 188 6.03 -2.10 -17.91
N ILE A 189 6.35 -2.35 -16.65
CA ILE A 189 5.89 -1.52 -15.54
C ILE A 189 6.91 -0.39 -15.39
N ILE A 190 6.42 0.84 -15.45
CA ILE A 190 7.25 2.04 -15.26
C ILE A 190 7.24 2.43 -13.78
N ASP A 191 6.06 2.42 -13.17
CA ASP A 191 5.89 2.82 -11.77
C ASP A 191 4.64 2.17 -11.14
N LEU A 192 4.66 2.04 -9.82
CA LEU A 192 3.55 1.62 -8.97
C LEU A 192 3.36 2.65 -7.84
N ILE A 193 2.38 3.53 -8.00
CA ILE A 193 2.07 4.58 -7.03
C ILE A 193 1.09 4.04 -6.00
N LEU A 194 1.53 3.88 -4.75
CA LEU A 194 0.74 3.29 -3.66
C LEU A 194 -0.50 4.15 -3.36
N LYS A 195 -1.67 3.51 -3.32
CA LYS A 195 -2.93 4.12 -2.87
C LYS A 195 -3.21 3.79 -1.41
N ASN A 196 -3.20 2.52 -1.07
CA ASN A 196 -3.43 2.03 0.29
C ASN A 196 -2.89 0.61 0.40
N GLY A 197 -2.58 0.14 1.60
CA GLY A 197 -2.20 -1.24 1.82
C GLY A 197 -2.28 -1.62 3.29
N ARG A 198 -2.15 -2.92 3.55
CA ARG A 198 -2.16 -3.51 4.89
C ARG A 198 -1.17 -4.66 4.96
N LEU A 199 -0.58 -4.82 6.13
CA LEU A 199 0.50 -5.76 6.40
C LEU A 199 0.25 -6.44 7.74
N ALA A 200 0.43 -7.75 7.77
CA ALA A 200 0.48 -8.57 8.95
C ALA A 200 1.83 -9.31 8.96
N HIS A 201 2.51 -9.32 10.10
CA HIS A 201 3.85 -9.90 10.21
C HIS A 201 4.03 -10.65 11.53
N ASN A 202 4.75 -11.76 11.50
CA ASN A 202 5.10 -12.56 12.67
C ASN A 202 6.45 -12.12 13.25
N ILE A 203 6.41 -11.38 14.36
CA ILE A 203 7.61 -10.76 15.00
C ILE A 203 8.49 -11.79 15.74
N LEU A 204 7.97 -12.97 16.09
CA LEU A 204 8.72 -13.99 16.85
C LEU A 204 9.86 -14.63 16.04
N ASP A 205 9.83 -14.48 14.71
CA ASP A 205 11.00 -14.75 13.89
C ASP A 205 11.77 -13.43 13.69
N HIS A 206 12.68 -13.11 14.63
CA HIS A 206 13.50 -11.87 14.60
C HIS A 206 14.23 -11.64 13.26
N SER A 207 14.27 -12.61 12.34
CA SER A 207 14.51 -12.36 10.93
C SER A 207 13.27 -11.73 10.29
N ILE A 208 13.10 -10.43 10.53
CA ILE A 208 12.29 -9.53 9.71
C ILE A 208 12.40 -10.01 8.26
N SER A 209 11.27 -10.23 7.57
CA SER A 209 11.23 -10.58 6.14
C SER A 209 12.07 -9.55 5.38
N GLN A 210 13.33 -9.88 5.09
CA GLN A 210 14.32 -8.90 4.63
C GLN A 210 14.07 -8.44 3.19
N ASN A 211 13.05 -9.01 2.53
CA ASN A 211 12.65 -8.63 1.19
C ASN A 211 11.50 -7.62 1.17
N ILE A 212 11.83 -6.40 1.60
CA ILE A 212 10.97 -5.22 1.68
C ILE A 212 10.63 -4.67 0.26
N GLU A 213 11.02 -5.36 -0.82
CA GLU A 213 11.05 -4.78 -2.17
C GLU A 213 10.55 -5.74 -3.25
N THR A 214 9.69 -6.71 -2.89
CA THR A 214 9.12 -7.66 -3.87
C THR A 214 8.39 -6.94 -5.02
N SER A 215 7.66 -5.85 -4.74
CA SER A 215 7.05 -5.00 -5.77
C SER A 215 8.11 -4.41 -6.73
N LYS A 216 9.22 -3.88 -6.19
CA LYS A 216 10.33 -3.34 -7.01
C LYS A 216 11.01 -4.41 -7.85
N ALA A 217 11.22 -5.61 -7.34
CA ALA A 217 11.79 -6.69 -8.15
C ALA A 217 10.92 -7.05 -9.34
N ILE A 218 9.59 -7.07 -9.17
CA ILE A 218 8.65 -7.27 -10.28
C ILE A 218 8.80 -6.13 -11.31
N ILE A 219 8.95 -4.88 -10.87
CA ILE A 219 9.18 -3.72 -11.76
C ILE A 219 10.52 -3.85 -12.51
N LEU A 220 11.59 -4.30 -11.84
CA LEU A 220 12.91 -4.43 -12.43
C LEU A 220 12.93 -5.45 -13.58
N PHE A 221 12.09 -6.48 -13.53
CA PHE A 221 12.12 -7.57 -14.52
C PHE A 221 11.81 -7.09 -15.95
N ASN A 222 12.70 -7.43 -16.90
CA ASN A 222 12.57 -7.03 -18.30
C ASN A 222 12.71 -8.21 -19.26
N ILE A 223 11.65 -8.50 -20.01
CA ILE A 223 11.60 -9.65 -20.92
C ILE A 223 12.43 -9.49 -22.21
N THR A 224 12.90 -8.29 -22.53
CA THR A 224 13.55 -7.98 -23.82
C THR A 224 15.00 -7.54 -23.70
N ASN A 225 15.41 -7.05 -22.54
CA ASN A 225 16.76 -6.58 -22.25
C ASN A 225 17.22 -7.22 -20.95
N ASP A 226 18.49 -7.66 -20.93
CA ASP A 226 19.18 -8.04 -19.70
C ASP A 226 19.45 -6.79 -18.86
N ASN A 227 19.27 -6.91 -17.55
CA ASN A 227 19.50 -5.87 -16.56
C ASN A 227 20.43 -6.35 -15.42
N SER A 228 21.00 -7.55 -15.53
CA SER A 228 21.89 -8.17 -14.54
C SER A 228 21.29 -8.41 -13.15
N PHE A 229 19.99 -8.19 -12.94
CA PHE A 229 19.27 -8.51 -11.70
C PHE A 229 18.60 -9.89 -11.72
N TYR A 230 18.51 -10.50 -12.90
CA TYR A 230 17.83 -11.77 -13.10
C TYR A 230 18.65 -12.73 -13.97
N PRO A 231 18.43 -14.05 -13.83
CA PRO A 231 18.91 -15.03 -14.79
C PRO A 231 18.38 -14.73 -16.20
N ILE A 232 19.17 -15.08 -17.21
CA ILE A 232 18.88 -14.72 -18.60
C ILE A 232 17.75 -15.56 -19.16
N ILE A 233 16.90 -14.95 -20.01
CA ILE A 233 15.87 -15.63 -20.82
C ILE A 233 16.16 -15.52 -22.33
N PRO A 234 15.59 -16.42 -23.17
CA PRO A 234 15.79 -16.40 -24.62
C PRO A 234 15.54 -15.04 -25.29
N THR A 235 14.44 -14.33 -24.98
CA THR A 235 14.07 -13.08 -25.66
C THR A 235 14.96 -11.88 -25.34
N GLN A 236 15.93 -12.01 -24.44
CA GLN A 236 16.96 -10.99 -24.20
C GLN A 236 18.18 -11.15 -25.15
N LEU A 237 18.33 -12.32 -25.77
CA LEU A 237 19.50 -12.69 -26.56
C LEU A 237 19.32 -12.47 -28.06
N THR A 238 20.45 -12.38 -28.77
CA THR A 238 20.49 -12.56 -30.22
C THR A 238 20.23 -14.04 -30.58
N LYS A 239 19.88 -14.31 -31.84
CA LYS A 239 19.59 -15.68 -32.32
C LYS A 239 20.75 -16.65 -32.05
N THR A 240 21.98 -16.26 -32.42
CA THR A 240 23.19 -17.06 -32.22
C THR A 240 23.46 -17.34 -30.75
N GLN A 241 23.30 -16.34 -29.87
CA GLN A 241 23.45 -16.54 -28.43
C GLN A 241 22.37 -17.46 -27.86
N MET A 242 21.12 -17.32 -28.32
CA MET A 242 20.01 -18.17 -27.92
C MET A 242 20.28 -19.63 -28.28
N MET A 243 20.72 -19.91 -29.51
CA MET A 243 21.09 -21.27 -29.96
C MET A 243 22.25 -21.87 -29.17
N LYS A 244 23.18 -21.05 -28.67
CA LYS A 244 24.28 -21.52 -27.82
C LYS A 244 23.83 -21.85 -26.40
N LYS A 245 22.84 -21.11 -25.87
CA LYS A 245 22.47 -21.15 -24.44
C LYS A 245 21.20 -21.95 -24.14
N PHE A 246 20.31 -22.16 -25.10
CA PHE A 246 19.01 -22.80 -24.90
C PHE A 246 18.71 -23.89 -25.93
N HIS A 247 17.91 -24.89 -25.51
CA HIS A 247 17.14 -25.76 -26.39
C HIS A 247 15.69 -25.26 -26.43
N LEU A 248 15.12 -25.13 -27.63
CA LEU A 248 13.71 -24.75 -27.83
C LEU A 248 12.93 -25.93 -28.40
N PHE A 249 11.68 -26.09 -27.99
CA PHE A 249 10.79 -27.14 -28.51
C PHE A 249 9.33 -26.67 -28.50
N LEU A 250 8.51 -27.27 -29.36
CA LEU A 250 7.07 -27.00 -29.35
C LEU A 250 6.38 -27.86 -28.31
N ILE A 251 5.46 -27.25 -27.57
CA ILE A 251 4.57 -27.93 -26.64
C ILE A 251 3.18 -28.01 -27.29
N PRO A 252 2.46 -29.13 -27.19
CA PRO A 252 1.08 -29.23 -27.65
C PRO A 252 0.20 -28.10 -27.10
N ALA A 253 -0.54 -27.46 -28.00
CA ALA A 253 -1.34 -26.27 -27.73
C ALA A 253 -2.61 -26.26 -28.59
N ASP A 254 -3.59 -25.45 -28.20
CA ASP A 254 -4.81 -25.27 -28.99
C ASP A 254 -4.55 -24.69 -30.40
N SER A 255 -5.61 -24.66 -31.22
CA SER A 255 -5.50 -24.15 -32.60
C SER A 255 -5.11 -22.68 -32.69
N SER A 256 -5.23 -21.89 -31.61
CA SER A 256 -4.98 -20.45 -31.57
C SER A 256 -3.61 -20.04 -31.02
N MET A 257 -2.88 -20.93 -30.35
CA MET A 257 -1.65 -20.60 -29.62
C MET A 257 -0.44 -21.44 -30.06
N PHE A 258 0.71 -20.80 -30.28
CA PHE A 258 2.02 -21.47 -30.24
C PHE A 258 2.49 -21.53 -28.79
N ARG A 259 2.88 -22.73 -28.32
CA ARG A 259 3.60 -22.90 -27.05
C ARG A 259 5.02 -23.34 -27.34
N ILE A 260 5.99 -22.52 -26.95
CA ILE A 260 7.41 -22.78 -27.14
C ILE A 260 8.04 -22.99 -25.77
N GLY A 261 8.39 -24.23 -25.46
CA GLY A 261 9.20 -24.56 -24.28
C GLY A 261 10.67 -24.25 -24.51
N PHE A 262 11.37 -23.88 -23.45
CA PHE A 262 12.81 -23.67 -23.48
C PHE A 262 13.51 -24.20 -22.23
N LEU A 263 14.68 -24.79 -22.43
CA LEU A 263 15.55 -25.31 -21.37
C LEU A 263 16.97 -24.77 -21.58
N PRO A 264 17.67 -24.35 -20.51
CA PRO A 264 19.06 -23.95 -20.64
C PRO A 264 19.93 -25.17 -20.93
N LYS A 265 20.99 -24.99 -21.74
CA LYS A 265 21.95 -26.07 -22.06
C LYS A 265 22.88 -26.38 -20.89
N THR A 266 23.08 -25.41 -20.00
CA THR A 266 23.85 -25.55 -18.77
C THR A 266 22.94 -25.34 -17.56
N LYS A 267 23.11 -26.15 -16.52
CA LYS A 267 22.40 -26.00 -15.24
C LYS A 267 23.31 -25.33 -14.22
N ASP A 268 23.66 -24.07 -14.48
CA ASP A 268 24.61 -23.30 -13.67
C ASP A 268 23.94 -22.19 -12.85
N GLY A 269 22.61 -22.16 -12.78
CA GLY A 269 21.85 -21.14 -12.03
C GLY A 269 21.82 -19.75 -12.68
N SER A 270 22.28 -19.60 -13.94
CA SER A 270 22.34 -18.29 -14.63
C SER A 270 21.30 -18.09 -15.74
N HIS A 271 20.51 -19.12 -16.05
CA HIS A 271 19.50 -19.08 -17.11
C HIS A 271 18.19 -19.72 -16.63
N PHE A 272 17.07 -19.07 -16.92
CA PHE A 272 15.74 -19.63 -16.65
C PHE A 272 15.42 -20.80 -17.59
N SER A 273 14.51 -21.66 -17.15
CA SER A 273 13.71 -22.53 -18.01
C SER A 273 12.27 -22.01 -18.11
N GLY A 274 11.48 -22.48 -19.07
CA GLY A 274 10.08 -22.05 -19.11
C GLY A 274 9.36 -22.27 -20.43
N GLU A 275 8.30 -21.49 -20.64
CA GLU A 275 7.48 -21.53 -21.85
C GLU A 275 6.93 -20.15 -22.26
N TYR A 276 6.88 -19.91 -23.57
CA TYR A 276 6.20 -18.78 -24.20
C TYR A 276 4.89 -19.23 -24.83
N TRP A 277 3.83 -18.44 -24.64
CA TRP A 277 2.53 -18.62 -25.27
C TRP A 277 2.26 -17.46 -26.22
N ILE A 278 2.28 -17.74 -27.51
CA ILE A 278 2.18 -16.72 -28.57
C ILE A 278 0.92 -16.96 -29.39
N ASP A 279 0.12 -15.92 -29.60
CA ASP A 279 -1.07 -15.97 -30.45
C ASP A 279 -0.67 -16.25 -31.91
N LYS A 280 -1.19 -17.32 -32.53
CA LYS A 280 -0.80 -17.72 -33.90
C LYS A 280 -1.17 -16.68 -34.95
N LYS A 281 -2.26 -15.92 -34.75
CA LYS A 281 -2.75 -14.93 -35.72
C LYS A 281 -2.00 -13.62 -35.58
N THR A 282 -1.83 -13.13 -34.36
CA THR A 282 -1.24 -11.81 -34.12
C THR A 282 0.25 -11.86 -33.84
N MET A 283 0.83 -13.03 -33.57
CA MET A 283 2.21 -13.23 -33.12
C MET A 283 2.55 -12.41 -31.86
N LEU A 284 1.55 -12.13 -31.02
CA LEU A 284 1.73 -11.39 -29.77
C LEU A 284 1.87 -12.37 -28.61
N LEU A 285 2.73 -12.02 -27.65
CA LEU A 285 2.89 -12.78 -26.41
C LEU A 285 1.60 -12.67 -25.58
N ARG A 286 1.09 -13.80 -25.09
CA ARG A 286 -0.08 -13.87 -24.21
C ARG A 286 0.28 -14.32 -22.80
N LYS A 287 1.30 -15.17 -22.69
CA LYS A 287 1.82 -15.65 -21.41
C LYS A 287 3.29 -16.01 -21.55
N ILE A 288 4.06 -15.78 -20.49
CA ILE A 288 5.39 -16.35 -20.29
C ILE A 288 5.44 -16.95 -18.88
N SER A 289 6.02 -18.12 -18.74
CA SER A 289 6.29 -18.76 -17.45
C SER A 289 7.77 -19.09 -17.38
N LEU A 290 8.42 -18.78 -16.27
CA LEU A 290 9.85 -18.87 -16.02
C LEU A 290 10.09 -19.58 -14.70
N ASN A 291 11.00 -20.54 -14.68
CA ASN A 291 11.40 -21.26 -13.47
C ASN A 291 12.92 -21.45 -13.45
N ILE A 292 13.50 -21.27 -12.27
CA ILE A 292 14.91 -21.56 -12.02
C ILE A 292 15.09 -22.08 -10.58
N GLU A 293 15.97 -23.05 -10.45
CA GLU A 293 16.47 -23.56 -9.17
C GLU A 293 17.90 -23.07 -8.97
N ASP A 294 18.28 -22.80 -7.72
CA ASP A 294 19.63 -22.35 -7.33
C ASP A 294 20.15 -21.15 -8.16
N ALA A 295 19.33 -20.10 -8.25
CA ALA A 295 19.65 -18.88 -8.98
C ALA A 295 20.91 -18.18 -8.42
N LYS A 296 21.85 -17.86 -9.30
CA LYS A 296 23.07 -17.10 -8.96
C LYS A 296 22.88 -15.58 -8.93
N VAL A 297 21.85 -15.11 -9.61
CA VAL A 297 21.53 -13.69 -9.75
C VAL A 297 20.06 -13.55 -9.39
N TYR A 298 19.74 -12.59 -8.53
CA TYR A 298 18.37 -12.35 -8.06
C TYR A 298 18.23 -10.87 -7.62
N PRO A 299 17.00 -10.33 -7.64
CA PRO A 299 16.74 -8.89 -7.52
C PRO A 299 16.59 -8.40 -6.07
N PHE A 300 17.03 -9.18 -5.08
CA PHE A 300 16.79 -8.94 -3.66
C PHE A 300 18.10 -8.89 -2.89
N ALA A 301 18.14 -8.05 -1.85
CA ALA A 301 19.27 -7.92 -0.94
C ALA A 301 18.86 -8.31 0.48
N THR A 302 19.80 -8.84 1.27
CA THR A 302 19.65 -8.98 2.71
C THR A 302 19.88 -7.64 3.40
N ILE A 303 19.24 -7.43 4.55
CA ILE A 303 19.39 -6.22 5.39
C ILE A 303 20.70 -6.28 6.20
N VAL A 304 21.27 -7.48 6.40
CA VAL A 304 22.46 -7.77 7.23
C VAL A 304 23.44 -8.66 6.43
N ASP A 305 24.66 -8.89 6.93
CA ASP A 305 25.68 -9.86 6.45
C ASP A 305 25.21 -11.34 6.47
N ASP A 306 23.92 -11.57 6.24
CA ASP A 306 23.28 -12.87 6.23
C ASP A 306 23.64 -13.63 4.95
N LYS A 307 23.85 -14.94 5.10
CA LYS A 307 24.12 -15.80 3.97
C LYS A 307 22.81 -16.36 3.44
N MET A 308 22.49 -16.05 2.18
CA MET A 308 21.39 -16.68 1.44
C MET A 308 21.90 -17.76 0.50
N ASP A 309 21.17 -18.87 0.43
CA ASP A 309 21.38 -19.92 -0.56
C ASP A 309 20.06 -20.57 -1.00
N SER A 310 20.15 -21.51 -1.95
CA SER A 310 19.01 -22.25 -2.50
C SER A 310 17.86 -21.36 -2.98
N ILE A 311 18.22 -20.31 -3.73
CA ILE A 311 17.28 -19.33 -4.25
C ILE A 311 16.55 -19.93 -5.47
N ASN A 312 15.27 -20.22 -5.32
CA ASN A 312 14.41 -20.70 -6.41
C ASN A 312 13.43 -19.59 -6.79
N LEU A 313 13.25 -19.34 -8.09
CA LEU A 313 12.36 -18.30 -8.60
C LEU A 313 11.37 -18.88 -9.63
N GLY A 314 10.10 -18.51 -9.48
CA GLY A 314 9.01 -18.77 -10.41
C GLY A 314 8.32 -17.46 -10.80
N ILE A 315 8.36 -17.10 -12.09
CA ILE A 315 7.68 -15.91 -12.61
C ILE A 315 6.67 -16.35 -13.67
N THR A 316 5.42 -15.93 -13.55
CA THR A 316 4.45 -16.06 -14.64
C THR A 316 3.84 -14.71 -14.95
N ILE A 317 3.89 -14.27 -16.21
CA ILE A 317 3.26 -13.04 -16.68
C ILE A 317 2.23 -13.39 -17.74
N THR A 318 1.00 -12.91 -17.58
CA THR A 318 -0.04 -12.95 -18.60
C THR A 318 -0.26 -11.55 -19.16
N TYR A 319 -0.61 -11.48 -20.45
CA TYR A 319 -0.79 -10.24 -21.18
C TYR A 319 -2.16 -10.17 -21.81
N LYS A 320 -2.79 -9.01 -21.68
CA LYS A 320 -4.03 -8.67 -22.38
C LYS A 320 -3.79 -7.57 -23.41
N ILE A 321 -4.74 -7.43 -24.33
CA ILE A 321 -4.76 -6.33 -25.28
C ILE A 321 -5.82 -5.33 -24.84
N THR A 322 -5.39 -4.13 -24.46
CA THR A 322 -6.25 -3.02 -24.08
C THR A 322 -5.97 -1.85 -25.03
N ASN A 323 -7.00 -1.26 -25.65
CA ASN A 323 -6.85 -0.10 -26.55
C ASN A 323 -5.77 -0.27 -27.64
N LYS A 324 -5.73 -1.47 -28.26
CA LYS A 324 -4.74 -1.91 -29.27
C LYS A 324 -3.29 -2.01 -28.76
N THR A 325 -3.08 -2.02 -27.45
CA THR A 325 -1.76 -2.15 -26.80
C THR A 325 -1.74 -3.37 -25.92
N MET A 326 -0.66 -4.14 -26.00
CA MET A 326 -0.46 -5.31 -25.15
C MET A 326 0.09 -4.84 -23.79
N CYS A 327 -0.57 -5.19 -22.71
CA CYS A 327 -0.23 -4.78 -21.35
C CYS A 327 -0.20 -6.01 -20.43
N PRO A 328 0.59 -6.00 -19.34
CA PRO A 328 0.49 -7.03 -18.32
C PRO A 328 -0.94 -7.06 -17.75
N GLU A 329 -1.44 -8.26 -17.49
CA GLU A 329 -2.73 -8.51 -16.86
C GLU A 329 -2.55 -9.08 -15.46
N LEU A 330 -1.72 -10.11 -15.32
CA LEU A 330 -1.39 -10.76 -14.06
C LEU A 330 0.07 -11.15 -14.07
N ILE A 331 0.76 -10.89 -12.96
CA ILE A 331 2.11 -11.39 -12.67
C ILE A 331 2.02 -12.22 -11.40
N THR A 332 2.48 -13.46 -11.43
CA THR A 332 2.81 -14.21 -10.22
C THR A 332 4.32 -14.24 -10.06
N PHE A 333 4.77 -14.04 -8.84
CA PHE A 333 6.19 -14.09 -8.51
C PHE A 333 6.38 -14.85 -7.21
N ASP A 334 6.73 -16.12 -7.36
CA ASP A 334 6.90 -17.07 -6.28
C ASP A 334 8.39 -17.35 -6.12
N TYR A 335 8.88 -17.38 -4.89
CA TYR A 335 10.28 -17.66 -4.65
C TYR A 335 10.48 -18.36 -3.31
N SER A 336 11.56 -19.15 -3.23
CA SER A 336 12.00 -19.75 -1.99
C SER A 336 13.49 -19.52 -1.80
N TYR A 337 13.93 -19.43 -0.56
CA TYR A 337 15.35 -19.32 -0.23
C TYR A 337 15.61 -19.87 1.16
N ARG A 338 16.86 -20.18 1.47
CA ARG A 338 17.30 -20.36 2.85
C ARG A 338 18.19 -19.20 3.25
N ILE A 339 18.05 -18.78 4.49
CA ILE A 339 18.84 -17.71 5.08
C ILE A 339 19.45 -18.19 6.39
N GLN A 340 20.73 -17.91 6.58
CA GLN A 340 21.45 -18.14 7.81
C GLN A 340 21.88 -16.78 8.37
N ARG A 341 21.35 -16.45 9.54
CA ARG A 341 21.66 -15.20 10.22
C ARG A 341 23.04 -15.30 10.87
N ARG A 342 23.89 -14.31 10.61
CA ARG A 342 25.07 -14.08 11.44
C ARG A 342 24.69 -13.14 12.56
N THR A 343 24.42 -13.68 13.75
CA THR A 343 24.27 -12.82 14.93
C THR A 343 25.64 -12.29 15.32
N GLY A 344 25.89 -11.00 15.10
CA GLY A 344 26.97 -10.32 15.82
C GLY A 344 26.70 -10.48 17.31
N GLY A 345 27.65 -11.06 18.04
CA GLY A 345 27.48 -11.42 19.45
C GLY A 345 26.94 -10.25 20.26
N ALA A 346 25.97 -10.53 21.13
CA ALA A 346 25.53 -9.55 22.12
C ALA A 346 26.76 -9.05 22.89
N LEU A 347 26.97 -7.73 22.95
CA LEU A 347 27.91 -7.11 23.87
C LEU A 347 27.40 -7.38 25.30
N TYR A 348 27.90 -8.46 25.92
CA TYR A 348 27.58 -8.77 27.30
C TYR A 348 28.37 -7.83 28.20
N TRP A 349 27.71 -6.82 28.78
CA TRP A 349 28.29 -6.10 29.92
C TRP A 349 28.21 -7.03 31.14
N GLY A 350 29.32 -7.66 31.50
CA GLY A 350 29.44 -8.31 32.81
C GLY A 350 29.33 -7.26 33.94
N PRO A 351 28.90 -7.63 35.15
CA PRO A 351 28.88 -6.72 36.28
C PRO A 351 30.28 -6.13 36.51
N LEU A 352 30.35 -4.81 36.73
CA LEU A 352 31.57 -4.10 37.09
C LEU A 352 32.20 -4.78 38.32
N LYS A 353 33.51 -5.07 38.30
CA LYS A 353 34.24 -5.32 39.56
C LYS A 353 34.18 -4.03 40.38
N ASN A 354 34.07 -4.17 41.70
CA ASN A 354 33.99 -3.08 42.69
C ASN A 354 35.12 -2.02 42.65
N ASN A 355 36.08 -2.10 41.71
CA ASN A 355 37.30 -1.29 41.69
C ASN A 355 37.56 -0.55 40.35
N GLY A 356 36.60 -0.44 39.44
CA GLY A 356 36.64 0.56 38.36
C GLY A 356 37.63 0.37 37.20
N THR A 357 38.15 -0.84 36.96
CA THR A 357 38.93 -1.12 35.72
C THR A 357 38.07 -1.88 34.69
N ALA A 358 38.08 -1.40 33.45
CA ALA A 358 37.38 -2.00 32.32
C ALA A 358 38.00 -3.36 31.93
N TYR A 359 37.17 -4.29 31.45
CA TYR A 359 37.65 -5.52 30.79
C TYR A 359 38.33 -5.14 29.46
N ASP A 360 39.54 -5.67 29.23
CA ASP A 360 40.28 -5.51 27.96
C ASP A 360 40.08 -6.70 27.00
N ASP A 361 39.25 -7.68 27.36
CA ASP A 361 38.98 -8.86 26.52
C ASP A 361 37.49 -9.00 26.21
N MET A 362 37.11 -8.46 25.05
CA MET A 362 35.80 -8.57 24.44
C MET A 362 35.72 -9.90 23.67
N THR A 363 35.24 -10.98 24.30
CA THR A 363 35.04 -12.26 23.62
C THR A 363 33.68 -12.26 22.90
N VAL A 364 33.70 -12.07 21.58
CA VAL A 364 32.53 -12.24 20.72
C VAL A 364 32.26 -13.74 20.58
N MET A 365 31.24 -14.25 21.25
CA MET A 365 30.71 -15.59 20.96
C MET A 365 29.85 -15.51 19.70
N GLU A 366 30.44 -15.81 18.54
CA GLU A 366 29.69 -15.99 17.30
C GLU A 366 28.85 -17.28 17.41
N GLN A 367 27.54 -17.14 17.65
CA GLN A 367 26.61 -18.24 17.44
C GLN A 367 26.18 -18.21 15.97
N ILE A 368 26.57 -19.23 15.20
CA ILE A 368 26.07 -19.42 13.84
C ILE A 368 24.66 -20.00 13.96
N ALA A 369 23.63 -19.22 13.58
CA ALA A 369 22.25 -19.70 13.58
C ALA A 369 22.04 -20.79 12.51
N GLU A 370 21.07 -21.68 12.71
CA GLU A 370 20.66 -22.63 11.67
C GLU A 370 20.02 -21.92 10.46
N PHE A 371 20.09 -22.55 9.28
CA PHE A 371 19.40 -22.06 8.09
C PHE A 371 17.88 -22.15 8.27
N LYS A 372 17.19 -21.04 8.06
CA LYS A 372 15.72 -20.99 7.98
C LYS A 372 15.29 -20.92 6.52
N SER A 373 14.26 -21.70 6.18
CA SER A 373 13.70 -21.74 4.83
C SER A 373 12.48 -20.82 4.75
N TYR A 374 12.44 -20.00 3.72
CA TYR A 374 11.36 -19.09 3.42
C TYR A 374 10.71 -19.46 2.09
N ASN A 375 9.39 -19.51 2.08
CA ASN A 375 8.58 -19.65 0.87
C ASN A 375 7.69 -18.43 0.74
N VAL A 376 7.75 -17.77 -0.41
CA VAL A 376 6.96 -16.57 -0.70
C VAL A 376 6.16 -16.79 -1.96
N LYS A 377 4.88 -16.41 -1.89
CA LYS A 377 3.97 -16.37 -3.04
C LYS A 377 3.45 -14.96 -3.20
N SER A 378 3.47 -14.45 -4.42
CA SER A 378 2.94 -13.11 -4.67
C SER A 378 2.21 -12.99 -6.01
N VAL A 379 1.28 -12.06 -6.04
CA VAL A 379 0.44 -11.78 -7.21
C VAL A 379 0.31 -10.27 -7.41
N LEU A 380 0.56 -9.80 -8.63
CA LEU A 380 0.30 -8.42 -9.08
C LEU A 380 -0.71 -8.45 -10.23
N TYR A 381 -1.91 -7.96 -9.98
CA TYR A 381 -3.03 -7.97 -10.91
C TYR A 381 -3.38 -6.56 -11.38
N PHE A 382 -3.40 -6.34 -12.70
CA PHE A 382 -3.72 -5.06 -13.33
C PHE A 382 -5.16 -5.02 -13.84
N TYR A 383 -5.93 -4.04 -13.38
CA TYR A 383 -7.36 -3.89 -13.70
C TYR A 383 -7.76 -2.42 -13.84
N ASP A 384 -8.95 -2.17 -14.38
CA ASP A 384 -9.48 -0.81 -14.61
C ASP A 384 -8.48 0.14 -15.30
N PHE A 385 -8.32 -0.02 -16.61
CA PHE A 385 -7.38 0.75 -17.45
C PHE A 385 -7.93 2.13 -17.86
N LYS A 386 -8.99 2.59 -17.20
CA LYS A 386 -9.68 3.84 -17.54
C LYS A 386 -9.78 4.78 -16.35
N LYS A 387 -9.95 4.25 -15.14
CA LYS A 387 -10.12 5.06 -13.94
C LYS A 387 -9.11 4.66 -12.88
N LEU A 388 -8.25 5.60 -12.54
CA LEU A 388 -7.29 5.45 -11.44
C LEU A 388 -7.94 5.74 -10.09
N PHE A 389 -7.30 5.30 -9.02
CA PHE A 389 -7.58 5.82 -7.69
C PHE A 389 -7.19 7.29 -7.61
N ILE A 390 -7.90 8.04 -6.76
CA ILE A 390 -7.41 9.35 -6.32
C ILE A 390 -6.25 9.08 -5.37
N ALA A 391 -5.01 9.39 -5.76
CA ALA A 391 -3.86 9.23 -4.88
C ALA A 391 -4.02 10.14 -3.64
N PRO A 392 -3.56 9.70 -2.45
CA PRO A 392 -3.52 10.56 -1.27
C PRO A 392 -2.71 11.83 -1.57
N PHE A 393 -3.15 12.97 -1.03
CA PHE A 393 -2.35 14.19 -1.11
C PHE A 393 -1.37 14.15 0.05
N PHE A 394 -0.13 13.77 -0.29
CA PHE A 394 0.98 13.67 0.64
C PHE A 394 2.28 13.53 -0.15
N GLU A 395 3.35 14.20 0.26
CA GLU A 395 4.65 14.11 -0.39
C GLU A 395 5.58 13.20 0.42
N TYR A 396 5.92 12.05 -0.17
CA TYR A 396 6.96 11.17 0.36
C TYR A 396 8.35 11.62 -0.11
N ASP A 397 9.36 11.36 0.70
CA ASP A 397 10.76 11.43 0.27
C ASP A 397 11.01 10.38 -0.83
N THR A 398 11.90 10.70 -1.77
CA THR A 398 12.09 9.91 -3.00
C THR A 398 12.65 8.52 -2.74
N ASP A 399 13.35 8.34 -1.62
CA ASP A 399 14.15 7.14 -1.35
C ASP A 399 13.44 6.11 -0.45
N ILE A 400 12.16 6.33 -0.13
CA ILE A 400 11.40 5.46 0.79
C ILE A 400 10.82 4.24 0.07
N SER A 401 11.02 3.04 0.63
CA SER A 401 10.47 1.77 0.12
C SER A 401 8.95 1.74 0.17
N ASP A 402 8.32 0.91 -0.68
CA ASP A 402 6.86 0.77 -0.67
C ASP A 402 6.37 0.26 0.69
N TYR A 403 7.09 -0.68 1.29
CA TYR A 403 6.81 -1.17 2.63
C TYR A 403 6.93 -0.09 3.70
N ALA A 404 7.92 0.79 3.62
CA ALA A 404 7.99 1.93 4.53
C ALA A 404 6.83 2.91 4.30
N LYS A 405 6.38 3.12 3.06
CA LYS A 405 5.15 3.90 2.81
C LYS A 405 3.90 3.24 3.41
N LEU A 406 3.82 1.91 3.45
CA LEU A 406 2.71 1.17 4.05
C LEU A 406 2.59 1.37 5.56
N THR A 407 3.71 1.55 6.27
CA THR A 407 3.67 1.83 7.71
C THR A 407 3.11 3.22 8.01
N LEU A 408 3.16 4.11 7.02
CA LEU A 408 2.81 5.52 7.13
C LEU A 408 1.37 5.80 6.70
N ILE A 409 0.83 5.10 5.71
CA ILE A 409 -0.54 5.35 5.25
C ILE A 409 -1.54 4.80 6.28
N PRO A 410 -2.43 5.63 6.85
CA PRO A 410 -3.45 5.16 7.78
C PRO A 410 -4.40 4.15 7.13
N TYR A 411 -4.81 3.15 7.90
CA TYR A 411 -5.81 2.19 7.44
C TYR A 411 -7.14 2.92 7.18
N ASN A 412 -7.73 2.69 6.00
CA ASN A 412 -9.00 3.30 5.63
C ASN A 412 -10.08 2.21 5.46
N PRO A 413 -10.93 1.94 6.46
CA PRO A 413 -11.92 0.87 6.39
C PRO A 413 -12.89 1.04 5.20
N LYS A 414 -13.23 2.28 4.85
CA LYS A 414 -14.09 2.60 3.71
C LYS A 414 -13.43 2.24 2.39
N PHE A 415 -12.13 2.48 2.24
CA PHE A 415 -11.40 2.04 1.05
C PHE A 415 -11.51 0.51 0.85
N TRP A 416 -11.29 -0.27 1.90
CA TRP A 416 -11.33 -1.74 1.86
C TRP A 416 -12.76 -2.31 1.74
N GLU A 417 -13.77 -1.55 2.15
CA GLU A 417 -15.18 -1.89 1.94
C GLU A 417 -15.52 -1.89 0.43
N TYR A 418 -15.09 -0.85 -0.28
CA TYR A 418 -15.39 -0.63 -1.71
C TYR A 418 -14.42 -1.32 -2.68
N ASN A 419 -13.22 -1.73 -2.23
CA ASN A 419 -12.19 -2.30 -3.10
C ASN A 419 -11.86 -3.75 -2.72
N LYS A 420 -12.28 -4.69 -3.57
CA LYS A 420 -12.07 -6.14 -3.41
C LYS A 420 -11.66 -6.75 -4.76
N ALA A 421 -10.50 -6.34 -5.27
CA ALA A 421 -10.02 -6.80 -6.58
C ALA A 421 -9.86 -8.32 -6.64
N ILE A 422 -9.33 -8.93 -5.57
CA ILE A 422 -9.22 -10.37 -5.36
C ILE A 422 -9.77 -10.71 -3.98
N LEU A 423 -10.51 -11.81 -3.87
CA LEU A 423 -10.98 -12.31 -2.57
C LEU A 423 -9.90 -13.12 -1.85
N LEU A 424 -9.69 -12.85 -0.57
CA LEU A 424 -8.90 -13.73 0.28
C LEU A 424 -9.57 -15.10 0.43
N ASN A 425 -8.78 -16.15 0.25
CA ASN A 425 -9.24 -17.51 0.45
C ASN A 425 -9.32 -17.87 1.95
N LYS A 426 -9.85 -19.07 2.27
CA LYS A 426 -10.03 -19.48 3.68
C LYS A 426 -8.71 -19.62 4.42
N GLU A 427 -7.68 -20.12 3.73
CA GLU A 427 -6.35 -20.32 4.29
C GLU A 427 -5.70 -18.98 4.61
N GLN A 428 -5.70 -18.02 3.68
CA GLN A 428 -5.20 -16.66 3.87
C GLN A 428 -5.87 -15.96 5.04
N LYS A 429 -7.20 -16.04 5.15
CA LYS A 429 -7.93 -15.50 6.31
C LYS A 429 -7.48 -16.14 7.62
N ARG A 430 -7.24 -17.45 7.63
CA ARG A 430 -6.69 -18.16 8.80
C ARG A 430 -5.27 -17.73 9.12
N LYS A 431 -4.40 -17.58 8.11
CA LYS A 431 -3.02 -17.11 8.28
C LYS A 431 -3.00 -15.70 8.87
N ILE A 432 -3.85 -14.80 8.37
CA ILE A 432 -4.03 -13.46 8.94
C ILE A 432 -4.50 -13.56 10.39
N ASN A 433 -5.55 -14.33 10.66
CA ASN A 433 -6.07 -14.46 12.02
C ASN A 433 -5.02 -15.04 12.99
N PHE A 434 -4.24 -16.03 12.55
CA PHE A 434 -3.11 -16.57 13.31
C PHE A 434 -2.07 -15.49 13.63
N ILE A 435 -1.71 -14.69 12.62
CA ILE A 435 -0.82 -13.54 12.81
C ILE A 435 -1.48 -12.46 13.68
N THR A 436 -2.80 -12.38 13.83
CA THR A 436 -3.44 -11.34 14.66
C THR A 436 -3.77 -11.76 16.08
N ASP A 437 -3.88 -13.06 16.38
CA ASP A 437 -4.36 -13.58 17.66
C ASP A 437 -3.23 -13.79 18.70
N GLU A 438 -1.96 -14.04 18.32
CA GLU A 438 -0.86 -14.29 19.28
C GLU A 438 -0.06 -13.02 19.71
N ASP A 439 -0.73 -11.93 20.12
CA ASP A 439 -0.09 -10.68 20.62
C ASP A 439 0.80 -9.90 19.62
N TYR A 440 0.56 -10.04 18.32
CA TYR A 440 1.32 -9.34 17.28
C TYR A 440 0.83 -7.90 16.99
N LYS A 441 1.76 -7.01 16.62
CA LYS A 441 1.45 -5.63 16.16
C LYS A 441 0.87 -5.66 14.74
N PHE A 442 -0.43 -5.41 14.62
CA PHE A 442 -1.08 -5.16 13.33
C PHE A 442 -0.88 -3.68 12.96
N ILE A 443 -0.21 -3.37 11.84
CA ILE A 443 -0.14 -1.97 11.32
C ILE A 443 -1.54 -1.44 10.98
N SER A 444 -2.51 -2.33 10.83
CA SER A 444 -3.87 -2.03 10.36
C SER A 444 -4.94 -1.95 11.44
N LYS A 445 -4.60 -1.94 12.74
CA LYS A 445 -5.61 -1.61 13.76
C LYS A 445 -5.81 -0.10 13.68
N GLU A 446 -7.07 0.31 13.79
CA GLU A 446 -7.43 1.71 14.05
C GLU A 446 -6.51 2.20 15.19
N ASP A 447 -5.76 3.28 14.98
CA ASP A 447 -4.81 3.88 15.93
C ASP A 447 -3.44 3.20 16.14
N GLN A 448 -2.96 2.39 15.17
CA GLN A 448 -1.60 1.82 15.18
C GLN A 448 -0.67 2.26 14.03
N TYR A 449 -1.09 3.21 13.20
CA TYR A 449 -0.29 3.75 12.09
C TYR A 449 0.96 4.47 12.60
N GLY A 450 2.10 4.27 11.92
CA GLY A 450 3.38 4.88 12.32
C GLY A 450 3.98 4.36 13.63
N LYS A 451 3.41 3.34 14.29
CA LYS A 451 4.03 2.72 15.48
C LYS A 451 5.11 1.72 15.07
N ASP A 452 6.37 2.01 15.41
CA ASP A 452 7.54 1.11 15.53
C ASP A 452 7.55 -0.15 14.65
N PHE A 453 7.20 -0.02 13.37
CA PHE A 453 7.29 -1.12 12.42
C PHE A 453 8.64 -1.01 11.71
N MET A 454 9.44 -2.09 11.78
CA MET A 454 10.83 -2.18 11.28
C MET A 454 11.92 -1.51 12.13
N LEU A 455 11.64 -1.15 13.39
CA LEU A 455 12.72 -0.82 14.32
C LEU A 455 13.39 -2.12 14.79
N ASP A 456 14.60 -2.36 14.28
CA ASP A 456 15.52 -3.39 14.73
C ASP A 456 15.58 -3.42 16.28
N GLU A 457 15.51 -4.60 16.89
CA GLU A 457 15.66 -4.79 18.33
C GLU A 457 17.02 -4.26 18.87
N ARG A 458 18.02 -4.03 18.02
CA ARG A 458 19.25 -3.30 18.40
C ARG A 458 19.03 -1.81 18.67
N VAL A 459 17.93 -1.23 18.19
CA VAL A 459 17.51 0.15 18.52
C VAL A 459 16.94 0.23 19.94
N PHE A 460 16.52 -0.90 20.53
CA PHE A 460 15.94 -0.99 21.87
C PHE A 460 16.99 -1.01 23.00
N ILE A 461 18.29 -1.10 22.70
CA ILE A 461 19.35 -1.14 23.73
C ILE A 461 19.64 0.27 24.31
N PHE A 462 19.02 1.32 23.78
CA PHE A 462 19.07 2.67 24.36
C PHE A 462 17.65 3.17 24.64
N GLN A 463 17.04 2.67 25.72
CA GLN A 463 15.81 3.20 26.29
C GLN A 463 16.09 4.49 27.07
N ASP A 464 15.41 5.58 26.69
CA ASP A 464 14.99 6.69 27.58
C ASP A 464 14.26 7.83 26.85
N THR A 465 13.95 7.68 25.57
CA THR A 465 12.90 8.46 24.92
C THR A 465 12.02 7.49 24.17
N VAL A 466 10.70 7.60 24.31
CA VAL A 466 9.76 6.95 23.40
C VAL A 466 10.10 7.44 22.00
N LYS A 467 10.93 6.67 21.28
CA LYS A 467 11.32 6.95 19.90
C LYS A 467 10.10 6.69 19.03
N TYR A 468 9.32 7.73 18.76
CA TYR A 468 8.67 7.83 17.47
C TYR A 468 9.75 8.17 16.42
N SER A 469 10.71 7.27 16.18
CA SER A 469 11.70 7.45 15.12
C SER A 469 11.13 6.96 13.78
N GLY A 470 9.92 7.41 13.46
CA GLY A 470 9.36 7.30 12.13
C GLY A 470 9.80 8.53 11.35
N LEU A 471 10.26 8.35 10.11
CA LEU A 471 10.56 9.49 9.21
C LEU A 471 9.39 10.50 9.12
N TYR A 472 8.18 10.03 9.45
CA TYR A 472 6.98 10.81 9.61
C TYR A 472 6.26 10.44 10.91
N THR A 473 5.96 11.45 11.72
CA THR A 473 5.27 11.30 13.01
C THR A 473 3.87 11.92 12.93
N PHE A 474 2.84 11.14 13.22
CA PHE A 474 1.45 11.61 13.23
C PHE A 474 1.14 12.40 14.50
N TRP A 475 0.34 13.46 14.37
CA TRP A 475 -0.16 14.21 15.50
C TRP A 475 -1.02 13.32 16.39
N HIS A 476 -0.91 13.50 17.70
CA HIS A 476 -1.67 12.73 18.67
C HIS A 476 -1.94 13.57 19.92
N HIS A 477 -3.16 13.50 20.43
CA HIS A 477 -3.61 14.35 21.53
C HIS A 477 -2.75 14.22 22.80
N ASN A 478 -2.28 13.00 23.14
CA ASN A 478 -1.47 12.74 24.34
C ASN A 478 0.04 12.52 24.11
N LYS A 479 0.57 12.71 22.90
CA LYS A 479 1.98 12.39 22.59
C LYS A 479 2.66 13.56 21.92
N ARG A 480 3.92 13.80 22.30
CA ARG A 480 4.67 14.99 21.85
C ARG A 480 5.96 14.60 21.16
N VAL A 481 6.39 15.47 20.25
CA VAL A 481 7.62 15.32 19.46
C VAL A 481 8.75 16.04 20.19
N PHE A 482 9.95 15.46 20.18
CA PHE A 482 11.13 16.03 20.81
C PHE A 482 12.18 16.37 19.74
N ILE A 483 12.86 17.50 19.92
CA ILE A 483 14.05 17.83 19.14
C ILE A 483 15.18 16.90 19.53
N ASP A 484 15.81 16.26 18.55
CA ASP A 484 16.88 15.30 18.78
C ASP A 484 18.16 15.58 17.95
N LYS A 485 19.14 14.68 18.05
CA LYS A 485 20.42 14.80 17.35
C LYS A 485 20.30 14.75 15.82
N SER A 486 19.29 14.08 15.28
CA SER A 486 19.08 13.97 13.83
C SER A 486 18.69 15.33 13.24
N MET A 487 17.85 16.09 13.95
CA MET A 487 17.46 17.46 13.59
C MET A 487 18.58 18.49 13.73
N HIS A 488 19.61 18.20 14.55
CA HIS A 488 20.81 19.04 14.66
C HIS A 488 21.83 18.81 13.53
N ASN A 489 21.90 17.58 12.97
CA ASN A 489 22.99 17.11 12.11
C ASN A 489 22.72 17.22 10.60
N ASN A 490 21.84 18.12 10.15
CA ASN A 490 21.55 18.23 8.71
C ASN A 490 22.86 18.51 7.93
N LYS A 491 23.21 17.63 6.97
CA LYS A 491 24.56 17.33 6.41
C LYS A 491 25.29 18.47 5.68
N THR A 492 24.80 19.70 5.75
CA THR A 492 25.19 20.77 4.82
C THR A 492 25.82 22.01 5.45
N ALA A 493 25.93 22.12 6.77
CA ALA A 493 26.51 23.32 7.40
C ALA A 493 27.60 22.97 8.42
N ASP A 494 28.77 23.56 8.24
CA ASP A 494 29.88 23.43 9.19
C ASP A 494 29.57 24.24 10.46
N LYS A 495 30.03 23.78 11.64
CA LYS A 495 29.68 24.42 12.93
C LYS A 495 30.12 25.90 13.01
N HIS A 496 31.12 26.29 12.22
CA HIS A 496 31.66 27.64 12.17
C HIS A 496 30.83 28.59 11.28
N GLU A 497 29.98 28.07 10.39
CA GLU A 497 29.13 28.87 9.48
C GLU A 497 27.79 29.31 10.10
N LEU A 498 27.47 28.84 11.31
CA LEU A 498 26.15 29.07 11.94
C LEU A 498 26.05 30.37 12.76
N ILE A 499 27.18 31.02 13.04
CA ILE A 499 27.26 32.15 14.01
C ILE A 499 26.71 33.45 13.41
N ASP A 500 26.80 33.65 12.09
CA ASP A 500 26.37 34.88 11.40
C ASP A 500 25.01 34.77 10.69
N LEU A 501 24.31 33.64 10.86
CA LEU A 501 23.05 33.38 10.17
C LEU A 501 21.85 34.01 10.88
N PRO A 502 20.87 34.57 10.14
CA PRO A 502 19.63 35.06 10.74
C PRO A 502 18.91 33.90 11.46
N ILE A 503 18.32 34.18 12.63
CA ILE A 503 17.67 33.16 13.48
C ILE A 503 16.61 32.35 12.71
N SER A 504 15.92 32.97 11.76
CA SER A 504 14.94 32.32 10.88
C SER A 504 15.52 31.19 10.04
N SER A 505 16.83 31.20 9.78
CA SER A 505 17.51 30.15 9.03
C SER A 505 18.01 29.00 9.92
N LEU A 506 17.94 29.14 11.26
CA LEU A 506 18.37 28.13 12.22
C LEU A 506 17.27 27.15 12.61
N ILE A 507 16.00 27.44 12.30
CA ILE A 507 14.86 26.57 12.63
C ILE A 507 14.01 26.35 11.38
N LYS A 508 13.70 25.09 11.09
CA LYS A 508 12.71 24.69 10.09
C LYS A 508 11.95 23.49 10.62
N PHE A 509 10.65 23.63 10.78
CA PHE A 509 9.75 22.52 11.06
C PHE A 509 8.93 22.25 9.79
N LYS A 510 8.95 21.00 9.32
CA LYS A 510 8.14 20.57 8.19
C LYS A 510 6.99 19.72 8.71
N VAL A 511 5.77 20.25 8.57
CA VAL A 511 4.52 19.55 8.85
C VAL A 511 3.71 19.52 7.56
N GLN A 512 3.17 18.36 7.23
CA GLN A 512 2.31 18.13 6.09
C GLN A 512 0.92 17.69 6.55
N ILE A 513 -0.10 17.99 5.76
CA ILE A 513 -1.41 17.33 5.89
C ILE A 513 -1.43 16.13 4.94
N LEU A 514 -1.62 14.93 5.45
CA LEU A 514 -1.99 13.78 4.64
C LEU A 514 -3.51 13.84 4.42
N LEU A 515 -3.97 13.91 3.17
CA LEU A 515 -5.40 13.82 2.83
C LEU A 515 -5.67 12.61 1.94
N ASP A 516 -6.33 11.60 2.50
CA ASP A 516 -6.81 10.44 1.75
C ASP A 516 -8.25 10.65 1.28
N ILE A 517 -8.51 10.35 0.00
CA ILE A 517 -9.83 10.50 -0.63
C ILE A 517 -10.26 9.15 -1.20
N VAL A 518 -11.39 8.66 -0.72
CA VAL A 518 -12.03 7.42 -1.19
C VAL A 518 -13.29 7.79 -1.96
N GLU A 519 -13.37 7.28 -3.19
CA GLU A 519 -14.57 7.43 -3.99
C GLU A 519 -15.58 6.36 -3.61
N ALA A 520 -16.65 6.78 -2.95
CA ALA A 520 -17.88 6.02 -2.84
C ALA A 520 -18.76 6.31 -4.07
N GLU A 521 -19.88 5.60 -4.22
CA GLU A 521 -20.69 5.65 -5.45
C GLU A 521 -21.09 7.05 -5.89
N ASP A 522 -21.63 7.83 -4.97
CA ASP A 522 -22.15 9.18 -5.23
C ASP A 522 -21.43 10.26 -4.41
N SER A 523 -20.39 9.91 -3.64
CA SER A 523 -19.69 10.84 -2.75
C SER A 523 -18.19 10.56 -2.63
N LEU A 524 -17.46 11.57 -2.19
CA LEU A 524 -16.04 11.48 -1.86
C LEU A 524 -15.91 11.49 -0.34
N ILE A 525 -15.40 10.39 0.21
CA ILE A 525 -15.12 10.26 1.65
C ILE A 525 -13.67 10.71 1.85
N CYS A 526 -13.47 11.69 2.73
CA CYS A 526 -12.16 12.30 2.96
C CYS A 526 -11.68 12.06 4.39
N SER A 527 -10.43 11.65 4.54
CA SER A 527 -9.79 11.47 5.85
C SER A 527 -8.45 12.19 5.84
N SER A 528 -8.25 13.10 6.80
CA SER A 528 -7.04 13.91 6.89
C SER A 528 -6.28 13.71 8.19
N TYR A 529 -4.95 13.88 8.15
CA TYR A 529 -4.05 13.70 9.28
C TYR A 529 -2.93 14.73 9.25
N THR A 530 -2.50 15.22 10.42
CA THR A 530 -1.37 16.13 10.56
C THR A 530 -0.10 15.34 10.84
N VAL A 531 0.93 15.54 10.02
CA VAL A 531 2.12 14.68 9.98
C VAL A 531 3.38 15.54 10.04
N PHE A 532 4.19 15.36 11.08
CA PHE A 532 5.50 15.97 11.22
C PHE A 532 6.55 15.15 10.48
N GLU A 533 7.44 15.80 9.73
CA GLU A 533 8.47 15.15 8.91
C GLU A 533 9.88 15.45 9.44
N ASP A 534 10.53 14.42 9.95
CA ASP A 534 11.80 14.53 10.66
C ASP A 534 12.95 14.89 9.72
N LEU A 535 13.07 14.20 8.57
CA LEU A 535 14.22 14.32 7.65
C LEU A 535 14.43 15.73 7.09
N ASN A 536 13.33 16.45 6.88
CA ASN A 536 13.32 17.77 6.26
C ASN A 536 13.13 18.90 7.28
N SER A 537 13.06 18.56 8.57
CA SER A 537 13.07 19.48 9.70
C SER A 537 14.49 19.64 10.27
N TYR A 538 14.80 20.81 10.81
CA TYR A 538 16.03 21.04 11.54
C TYR A 538 15.83 22.08 12.65
N TYR A 539 16.63 21.93 13.71
CA TYR A 539 16.70 22.90 14.79
C TYR A 539 18.17 23.06 15.15
N LYS A 540 18.81 24.19 14.81
CA LYS A 540 20.26 24.38 14.97
C LYS A 540 20.64 25.22 16.19
N LYS A 541 19.66 25.67 16.97
CA LYS A 541 19.87 26.40 18.23
C LYS A 541 20.23 25.43 19.37
N PRO A 542 20.90 25.91 20.43
CA PRO A 542 20.98 25.18 21.69
C PRO A 542 19.58 24.81 22.19
N ILE A 543 19.41 23.58 22.68
CA ILE A 543 18.16 23.13 23.29
C ILE A 543 18.01 23.81 24.65
N ASP A 544 16.89 24.48 24.84
CA ASP A 544 16.45 25.15 26.06
C ASP A 544 15.04 24.64 26.47
N PRO A 545 14.50 25.02 27.65
CA PRO A 545 13.18 24.56 28.10
C PRO A 545 12.02 24.92 27.15
N ASN A 546 12.16 25.95 26.31
CA ASN A 546 11.14 26.38 25.36
C ASN A 546 11.26 25.68 24.00
N SER A 547 12.36 24.98 23.73
CA SER A 547 12.66 24.42 22.41
C SER A 547 11.62 23.37 21.98
N ASN A 548 11.29 22.43 22.86
CA ASN A 548 10.26 21.42 22.57
C ASN A 548 8.84 22.01 22.64
N VAL A 549 8.61 23.01 23.50
CA VAL A 549 7.33 23.76 23.55
C VAL A 549 7.06 24.44 22.21
N LEU A 550 8.06 25.12 21.65
CA LEU A 550 7.99 25.80 20.36
C LEU A 550 7.61 24.83 19.24
N LEU A 551 8.28 23.67 19.17
CA LEU A 551 8.00 22.62 18.18
C LEU A 551 6.56 22.11 18.30
N ASN A 552 6.08 21.81 19.50
CA ASN A 552 4.76 21.20 19.65
C ASN A 552 3.64 22.23 19.47
N ILE A 553 3.81 23.49 19.88
CA ILE A 553 2.86 24.55 19.53
C ILE A 553 2.78 24.71 18.00
N PHE A 554 3.92 24.68 17.28
CA PHE A 554 3.92 24.71 15.82
C PHE A 554 3.10 23.54 15.24
N PHE A 555 3.29 22.33 15.76
CA PHE A 555 2.59 21.14 15.29
C PHE A 555 1.09 21.19 15.60
N ASP A 556 0.71 21.69 16.78
CA ASP A 556 -0.67 21.86 17.22
C ASP A 556 -1.42 22.93 16.40
N ILE A 557 -0.74 24.02 15.99
CA ILE A 557 -1.32 25.02 15.07
C ILE A 557 -1.73 24.36 13.75
N CYS A 558 -0.86 23.51 13.18
CA CYS A 558 -1.18 22.77 11.95
C CYS A 558 -2.39 21.85 12.13
N GLU A 559 -2.51 21.20 13.29
CA GLU A 559 -3.64 20.33 13.61
C GLU A 559 -4.96 21.11 13.66
N ILE A 560 -4.98 22.30 14.28
CA ILE A 560 -6.17 23.15 14.35
C ILE A 560 -6.66 23.53 12.94
N GLU A 561 -5.75 23.92 12.04
CA GLU A 561 -6.13 24.24 10.66
C GLU A 561 -6.60 23.02 9.87
N ARG A 562 -6.01 21.84 10.13
CA ARG A 562 -6.49 20.58 9.57
C ARG A 562 -7.91 20.25 10.06
N GLU A 563 -8.21 20.39 11.34
CA GLU A 563 -9.56 20.13 11.89
C GLU A 563 -10.62 21.03 11.25
N LYS A 564 -10.31 22.31 11.02
CA LYS A 564 -11.19 23.23 10.27
C LYS A 564 -11.46 22.71 8.86
N MET A 565 -10.42 22.23 8.16
CA MET A 565 -10.56 21.64 6.84
C MET A 565 -11.44 20.38 6.87
N GLN A 566 -11.18 19.46 7.79
CA GLN A 566 -11.93 18.21 7.93
C GLN A 566 -13.42 18.48 8.23
N SER A 567 -13.72 19.44 9.11
CA SER A 567 -15.10 19.85 9.41
C SER A 567 -15.87 20.33 8.15
N ILE A 568 -15.20 21.05 7.24
CA ILE A 568 -15.79 21.46 5.96
C ILE A 568 -16.01 20.26 5.04
N LEU A 569 -15.04 19.34 4.97
CA LEU A 569 -15.12 18.12 4.17
C LEU A 569 -16.28 17.21 4.64
N ASP A 570 -16.50 17.10 5.94
CA ASP A 570 -17.54 16.24 6.52
C ASP A 570 -18.95 16.85 6.41
N SER A 571 -19.04 18.19 6.45
CA SER A 571 -20.33 18.90 6.41
C SER A 571 -20.85 19.21 5.00
N THR A 572 -19.99 19.11 3.97
CA THR A 572 -20.32 19.55 2.61
C THR A 572 -20.00 18.49 1.57
N CYS A 573 -20.94 18.21 0.66
CA CYS A 573 -20.67 17.36 -0.50
C CYS A 573 -19.87 18.15 -1.56
N LEU A 574 -18.56 17.95 -1.59
CA LEU A 574 -17.64 18.65 -2.50
C LEU A 574 -17.20 17.78 -3.67
N THR A 575 -17.01 18.41 -4.82
CA THR A 575 -16.33 17.78 -5.98
C THR A 575 -14.82 17.67 -5.72
N LEU A 576 -14.14 16.76 -6.42
CA LEU A 576 -12.68 16.61 -6.31
C LEU A 576 -11.92 17.93 -6.56
N LYS A 577 -12.41 18.78 -7.47
CA LYS A 577 -11.81 20.09 -7.74
C LYS A 577 -11.95 21.03 -6.53
N GLN A 578 -13.12 21.04 -5.88
CA GLN A 578 -13.34 21.85 -4.68
C GLN A 578 -12.51 21.35 -3.50
N ILE A 579 -12.38 20.02 -3.34
CA ILE A 579 -11.52 19.43 -2.30
C ILE A 579 -10.05 19.84 -2.50
N LYS A 580 -9.53 19.80 -3.74
CA LYS A 580 -8.18 20.27 -4.06
C LYS A 580 -7.98 21.75 -3.69
N ASN A 581 -8.91 22.61 -4.10
CA ASN A 581 -8.84 24.03 -3.78
C ASN A 581 -8.88 24.28 -2.26
N LEU A 582 -9.70 23.52 -1.52
CA LEU A 582 -9.78 23.61 -0.07
C LEU A 582 -8.46 23.18 0.57
N TYR A 583 -7.88 22.07 0.15
CA TYR A 583 -6.59 21.57 0.62
C TYR A 583 -5.45 22.56 0.36
N GLU A 584 -5.36 23.14 -0.84
CA GLU A 584 -4.38 24.19 -1.17
C GLU A 584 -4.57 25.44 -0.30
N LYS A 585 -5.83 25.87 -0.09
CA LYS A 585 -6.14 26.99 0.79
C LYS A 585 -5.69 26.73 2.23
N THR A 586 -5.97 25.54 2.76
CA THR A 586 -5.57 25.15 4.12
C THR A 586 -4.05 25.14 4.27
N ASN A 587 -3.30 24.60 3.29
CA ASN A 587 -1.84 24.63 3.34
C ASN A 587 -1.26 26.05 3.31
N ASN A 588 -1.85 26.95 2.53
CA ASN A 588 -1.45 28.36 2.53
C ASN A 588 -1.75 29.05 3.87
N GLU A 589 -2.89 28.74 4.49
CA GLU A 589 -3.24 29.27 5.81
C GLU A 589 -2.28 28.75 6.89
N ILE A 590 -1.96 27.46 6.88
CA ILE A 590 -0.96 26.86 7.76
C ILE A 590 0.38 27.57 7.62
N LEU A 591 0.85 27.78 6.39
CA LEU A 591 2.11 28.48 6.15
C LEU A 591 2.08 29.90 6.73
N LEU A 592 0.97 30.62 6.54
CA LEU A 592 0.79 31.99 7.06
C LEU A 592 0.81 32.02 8.60
N ILE A 593 -0.05 31.22 9.24
CA ILE A 593 -0.20 31.24 10.71
C ILE A 593 1.06 30.72 11.42
N THR A 594 1.73 29.70 10.89
CA THR A 594 2.96 29.17 11.48
C THR A 594 4.13 30.14 11.31
N THR A 595 4.20 30.85 10.19
CA THR A 595 5.18 31.94 9.98
C THR A 595 4.94 33.08 10.96
N ASN A 596 3.68 33.50 11.15
CA ASN A 596 3.31 34.52 12.12
C ASN A 596 3.67 34.09 13.54
N PHE A 597 3.35 32.85 13.92
CA PHE A 597 3.72 32.27 15.21
C PHE A 597 5.24 32.35 15.45
N LEU A 598 6.06 31.83 14.52
CA LEU A 598 7.52 31.81 14.69
C LEU A 598 8.10 33.24 14.81
N ASN A 599 7.55 34.20 14.07
CA ASN A 599 7.95 35.60 14.16
C ASN A 599 7.52 36.25 15.49
N ASP A 600 6.27 36.05 15.92
CA ASP A 600 5.71 36.60 17.16
C ASP A 600 6.51 36.15 18.40
N VAL A 601 6.82 34.86 18.46
CA VAL A 601 7.61 34.28 19.56
C VAL A 601 9.11 34.54 19.41
N SER A 602 9.52 35.30 18.39
CA SER A 602 10.92 35.59 18.07
C SER A 602 11.76 34.30 18.04
N TYR A 603 11.23 33.26 17.39
CA TYR A 603 11.84 31.94 17.27
C TYR A 603 12.22 31.31 18.62
N GLY A 604 11.36 31.49 19.62
CA GLY A 604 11.46 30.92 20.97
C GLY A 604 12.03 31.85 22.04
N LYS A 605 12.38 33.10 21.70
CA LYS A 605 12.95 34.08 22.64
C LYS A 605 11.90 34.87 23.44
N ASN A 606 10.69 35.04 22.90
CA ASN A 606 9.64 35.83 23.53
C ASN A 606 8.65 34.94 24.31
N THR A 607 8.92 34.71 25.59
CA THR A 607 8.13 33.83 26.48
C THR A 607 6.69 34.30 26.67
N GLU A 608 6.43 35.60 26.69
CA GLU A 608 5.06 36.14 26.83
C GLU A 608 4.19 35.75 25.63
N LYS A 609 4.76 35.86 24.43
CA LYS A 609 4.09 35.41 23.21
C LYS A 609 3.95 33.90 23.16
N ILE A 610 4.92 33.13 23.65
CA ILE A 610 4.77 31.66 23.79
C ILE A 610 3.57 31.33 24.68
N ASN A 611 3.40 32.00 25.83
CA ASN A 611 2.23 31.79 26.70
C ASN A 611 0.92 32.13 25.99
N THR A 612 0.90 33.21 25.20
CA THR A 612 -0.28 33.60 24.41
C THR A 612 -0.68 32.50 23.44
N TRP A 613 0.28 31.97 22.67
CA TRP A 613 0.04 30.88 21.73
C TRP A 613 -0.31 29.56 22.43
N ASN A 614 0.32 29.26 23.56
CA ASN A 614 -0.01 28.08 24.37
C ASN A 614 -1.46 28.14 24.89
N ASN A 615 -1.94 29.30 25.31
CA ASN A 615 -3.34 29.48 25.70
C ASN A 615 -4.29 29.29 24.51
N TYR A 616 -3.92 29.79 23.33
CA TYR A 616 -4.69 29.54 22.10
C TYR A 616 -4.78 28.03 21.80
N ILE A 617 -3.68 27.28 21.95
CA ILE A 617 -3.70 25.82 21.81
C ILE A 617 -4.60 25.18 22.87
N TYR A 618 -4.50 25.61 24.13
CA TYR A 618 -5.32 25.09 25.22
C TYR A 618 -6.83 25.31 24.97
N GLU A 619 -7.23 26.48 24.48
CA GLU A 619 -8.63 26.78 24.15
C GLU A 619 -9.19 25.94 22.99
N LYS A 620 -8.32 25.46 22.08
CA LYS A 620 -8.74 24.73 20.87
C LYS A 620 -8.62 23.22 21.00
N LEU A 621 -7.57 22.76 21.64
CA LEU A 621 -7.19 21.35 21.71
C LEU A 621 -7.08 20.83 23.15
N GLU A 622 -7.33 21.65 24.18
CA GLU A 622 -7.20 21.28 25.60
C GLU A 622 -5.78 20.82 25.98
N ILE A 623 -4.76 21.27 25.23
CA ILE A 623 -3.36 20.91 25.43
C ILE A 623 -2.58 22.09 26.02
N ASN A 624 -1.89 21.85 27.14
CA ASN A 624 -0.98 22.81 27.75
C ASN A 624 0.48 22.35 27.58
N ASN A 625 1.14 22.78 26.49
CA ASN A 625 2.52 22.37 26.20
C ASN A 625 3.52 22.84 27.27
N LEU A 626 3.33 24.03 27.82
CA LEU A 626 4.21 24.56 28.88
C LEU A 626 4.20 23.66 30.12
N GLU A 627 3.03 23.21 30.56
CA GLU A 627 2.89 22.33 31.71
C GLU A 627 3.45 20.93 31.44
N LEU A 628 3.15 20.36 30.28
CA LEU A 628 3.64 19.05 29.86
C LEU A 628 5.18 18.99 29.88
N PHE A 629 5.84 19.99 29.31
CA PHE A 629 7.30 20.02 29.26
C PHE A 629 7.95 20.44 30.58
N ALA A 630 7.32 21.31 31.38
CA ALA A 630 7.80 21.62 32.73
C ALA A 630 7.88 20.36 33.61
N GLY A 631 6.85 19.50 33.55
CA GLY A 631 6.85 18.20 34.24
C GLY A 631 8.00 17.29 33.80
N TYR A 632 8.26 17.22 32.49
CA TYR A 632 9.36 16.43 31.94
C TYR A 632 10.74 16.91 32.43
N TYR A 633 11.02 18.20 32.32
CA TYR A 633 12.32 18.75 32.75
C TYR A 633 12.53 18.61 34.27
N ASN A 634 11.48 18.76 35.07
CA ASN A 634 11.55 18.56 36.52
C ASN A 634 11.84 17.11 36.89
N LYS A 635 11.15 16.13 36.28
CA LYS A 635 11.42 14.70 36.50
C LYS A 635 12.86 14.34 36.10
N ARG A 636 13.34 14.85 34.96
CA ARG A 636 14.71 14.61 34.49
C ARG A 636 15.76 15.20 35.42
N LYS A 637 15.52 16.41 35.96
CA LYS A 637 16.40 17.06 36.95
C LYS A 637 16.50 16.24 38.24
N ILE A 638 15.37 15.76 38.76
CA ILE A 638 15.32 14.89 39.94
C ILE A 638 16.13 13.60 39.70
N TYR A 639 15.98 13.00 38.52
CA TYR A 639 16.73 11.80 38.14
C TYR A 639 18.24 12.05 38.08
N THR A 640 18.69 13.12 37.40
CA THR A 640 20.12 13.48 37.36
C THR A 640 20.67 13.81 38.75
N ASP A 641 19.93 14.54 39.58
CA ASP A 641 20.35 14.87 40.94
C ASP A 641 20.41 13.61 41.83
N SER A 642 19.54 12.62 41.58
CA SER A 642 19.56 11.33 42.29
C SER A 642 20.77 10.47 41.91
N ILE A 643 21.17 10.46 40.63
CA ILE A 643 22.37 9.77 40.15
C ILE A 643 23.63 10.42 40.73
N ILE A 644 23.71 11.77 40.69
CA ILE A 644 24.85 12.52 41.21
C ILE A 644 25.01 12.32 42.73
N LYS A 645 23.92 12.18 43.48
CA LYS A 645 23.95 11.99 44.95
C LYS A 645 24.18 10.54 45.38
N SER A 646 23.67 9.56 44.65
CA SER A 646 23.70 8.15 45.07
C SER A 646 24.84 7.34 44.44
N GLY A 647 25.40 7.79 43.32
CA GLY A 647 26.41 7.03 42.56
C GLY A 647 25.86 5.76 41.90
N GLU A 648 24.58 5.42 42.10
CA GLU A 648 23.90 4.28 41.52
C GLU A 648 22.85 4.74 40.50
N VAL A 649 22.71 3.99 39.40
CA VAL A 649 21.69 4.23 38.38
C VAL A 649 20.39 3.55 38.84
N PRO A 650 19.32 4.29 39.18
CA PRO A 650 18.04 3.68 39.57
C PRO A 650 17.42 2.93 38.38
N PRO A 651 16.56 1.93 38.61
CA PRO A 651 15.92 1.18 37.53
C PRO A 651 15.08 2.10 36.62
N PHE A 652 15.23 1.91 35.31
CA PHE A 652 14.81 2.79 34.21
C PHE A 652 13.29 3.05 34.04
N ASN A 653 12.41 2.40 34.80
CA ASN A 653 10.95 2.40 34.55
C ASN A 653 10.17 3.57 35.20
N VAL A 654 10.76 4.76 35.41
CA VAL A 654 10.09 5.88 36.11
C VAL A 654 9.42 6.88 35.15
N PHE A 655 9.51 6.68 33.83
CA PHE A 655 9.11 7.67 32.82
C PHE A 655 7.98 7.25 31.86
N GLU A 656 7.20 6.21 32.18
CA GLU A 656 5.98 5.87 31.41
C GLU A 656 4.87 6.93 31.51
#